data_AF-A0A9P5UP84-F1
#
_entry.id   AF-A0A9P5UP84-F1
#
_cell.length_a   1.000
_cell.length_b   1.000
_cell.length_c   1.000
_cell.angle_alpha   90.00
_cell.angle_beta   90.00
_cell.angle_gamma   90.00
#
_symmetry.space_group_name_H-M   'P 1'
#
loop_
_entity.id
_entity.type
_entity.pdbx_description
1 polymer ?
#
loop_
_entity_poly.entity_id
_entity_poly.type
_entity_poly.pdbx_seq_one_letter_code
_entity_poly.pdbx_strand_id
1 'polypeptide(L)'
;MKFSHQLQFNVVPEWADYYLAYSNLKKIIYQAEKDLVAAGAPSSNDIESGLAEPNERSGLLSASKRAEAQTKAKNMFLPALDKELEKILTFYYKKERELYAEVEALASDIEFVENVDPIISARLMGSGAHGHGHGKTLSSGSVRKTRSRNNSRSSRGPTLIRSGSWRYDEALAAANATAIKTAEEVVQNDQTSTPTSATIGHGAGSSSEATGTNLTLVAENEEDHEEDEEDDDDGKSLWFDPEMEHERMHYRHNCIEMFVNLSELQAYAKLNCTGFSKILKKFDKISENNTKKVYMNQVVLQAYPFKQETTSKLQEQINRVVSIYARIFTGGDIDVAKQSLRMHLKEHMVWERNTIWRDMIGMERKSQAVAVRPSSTLKKEPITIAGCQLPEFITRDLLVMTLCCIVFVVLLNVSLFDEPEQQNCFAILIFASLLWATEAMPLFVTSLLVPLLVVMLRVMRSDDETHTRLTAYAGAKKIFSLMFSPVIMLLLGGFAVAAAMSKFHIAKAMATVVLSRAGTRPSAVLLANMLVATIASMWISNVAAPVLCFSLIQPILRTLPPGSSFGKCLILGIALASNVGGMASPISSPQNIIAIEYMNPAPSWLEWFFVALPICLICDLAIWVILLWVYEPSSNTPTISTIRSTKDPITGTQVFVCAVTVITILLWCLEHRLEWLFGDMGLIAIIPLLAFFGTGILTKEDFNNFLWTVIILAMGGIALGKAVESSGLLHMIAVQVQSYVSDMSAFAVCCVFASMVLVIATFISHTVGALIILPIVAQVGATLPDPHPRLLVMSAALMCSGAMGLPVSGFPNMNAIMMEDEMGQQYLNTGDFLKVGVPSSVVACLTVVTLGYGLMSVLGW
;
A
#
# COMPACT_ATOMS: atom_id res chain seq x y z
N MET A 1 -21.00 8.46 11.85
CA MET A 1 -20.23 8.20 10.62
C MET A 1 -20.37 9.35 9.62
N LYS A 2 -19.27 9.85 9.06
CA LYS A 2 -19.26 10.95 8.07
C LYS A 2 -19.82 10.41 6.75
N PHE A 3 -20.86 11.02 6.19
CA PHE A 3 -21.50 10.60 4.93
C PHE A 3 -20.53 10.37 3.76
N SER A 4 -19.34 10.98 3.78
CA SER A 4 -18.27 10.69 2.82
C SER A 4 -17.85 9.22 2.80
N HIS A 5 -17.71 8.57 3.97
CA HIS A 5 -17.40 7.15 4.04
C HIS A 5 -18.58 6.31 3.56
N GLN A 6 -19.80 6.68 3.95
CA GLN A 6 -21.00 6.00 3.48
C GLN A 6 -21.12 6.07 1.95
N LEU A 7 -20.79 7.20 1.33
CA LEU A 7 -20.74 7.33 -0.12
C LEU A 7 -19.68 6.38 -0.69
N GLN A 8 -18.45 6.41 -0.17
CA GLN A 8 -17.36 5.54 -0.64
C GLN A 8 -17.67 4.04 -0.57
N PHE A 9 -18.42 3.59 0.44
CA PHE A 9 -18.76 2.16 0.61
C PHE A 9 -19.97 1.68 -0.20
N ASN A 10 -20.79 2.60 -0.73
CA ASN A 10 -22.01 2.26 -1.47
C ASN A 10 -21.93 2.73 -2.94
N VAL A 11 -20.74 3.08 -3.41
CA VAL A 11 -20.48 3.49 -4.78
C VAL A 11 -20.17 2.25 -5.60
N VAL A 12 -20.83 2.13 -6.75
CA VAL A 12 -20.48 1.17 -7.79
C VAL A 12 -19.10 1.57 -8.36
N PRO A 13 -18.08 0.69 -8.35
CA PRO A 13 -16.70 1.02 -8.73
C PRO A 13 -16.59 1.69 -10.09
N GLU A 14 -17.31 1.18 -11.09
CA GLU A 14 -17.27 1.67 -12.46
C GLU A 14 -17.89 3.07 -12.59
N TRP A 15 -18.78 3.44 -11.67
CA TRP A 15 -19.52 4.71 -11.71
C TRP A 15 -18.96 5.75 -10.74
N ALA A 16 -17.87 5.45 -10.05
CA ALA A 16 -17.35 6.24 -8.93
C ALA A 16 -17.12 7.72 -9.27
N ASP A 17 -16.61 8.00 -10.46
CA ASP A 17 -16.34 9.37 -10.93
C ASP A 17 -17.60 10.20 -11.21
N TYR A 18 -18.72 9.52 -11.45
CA TYR A 18 -20.01 10.15 -11.76
C TYR A 18 -20.84 10.47 -10.52
N TYR A 19 -20.53 9.89 -9.36
CA TYR A 19 -21.15 10.28 -8.10
C TYR A 19 -20.78 11.70 -7.67
N LEU A 20 -21.61 12.31 -6.83
CA LEU A 20 -21.38 13.63 -6.25
C LEU A 20 -20.00 13.69 -5.58
N ALA A 21 -19.14 14.62 -6.02
CA ALA A 21 -17.81 14.84 -5.44
C ALA A 21 -17.87 15.51 -4.05
N TYR A 22 -18.46 14.81 -3.07
CA TYR A 22 -18.80 15.33 -1.74
C TYR A 22 -17.59 15.92 -1.00
N SER A 23 -16.42 15.31 -1.15
CA SER A 23 -15.16 15.77 -0.56
C SER A 23 -14.68 17.11 -1.15
N ASN A 24 -14.83 17.31 -2.46
CA ASN A 24 -14.44 18.55 -3.12
C ASN A 24 -15.36 19.70 -2.74
N LEU A 25 -16.67 19.46 -2.75
CA LEU A 25 -17.66 20.44 -2.28
C LEU A 25 -17.44 20.80 -0.81
N LYS A 26 -17.07 19.82 0.02
CA LYS A 26 -16.71 20.05 1.42
C LYS A 26 -15.48 20.94 1.58
N LYS A 27 -14.47 20.84 0.70
CA LYS A 27 -13.31 21.74 0.68
C LYS A 27 -13.70 23.17 0.35
N ILE A 28 -14.57 23.37 -0.65
CA ILE A 28 -15.11 24.69 -1.01
C ILE A 28 -15.84 25.32 0.18
N ILE A 29 -16.66 24.53 0.89
CA ILE A 29 -17.35 24.95 2.10
C ILE A 29 -16.37 25.38 3.21
N TYR A 30 -15.29 24.61 3.44
CA TYR A 30 -14.28 25.00 4.44
C TYR A 30 -13.52 26.25 4.06
N GLN A 31 -13.23 26.45 2.77
CA GLN A 31 -12.59 27.67 2.30
C GLN A 31 -13.52 28.87 2.53
N ALA A 32 -14.82 28.73 2.22
CA ALA A 32 -15.81 29.75 2.50
C ALA A 32 -15.94 30.06 4.01
N GLU A 33 -15.93 29.04 4.88
CA GLU A 33 -15.93 29.21 6.33
C GLU A 33 -14.72 30.03 6.81
N LYS A 34 -13.53 29.71 6.30
CA LYS A 34 -12.29 30.43 6.61
C LYS A 34 -12.35 31.89 6.15
N ASP A 35 -12.87 32.15 4.95
CA ASP A 35 -13.00 33.50 4.40
C ASP A 35 -14.02 34.33 5.21
N LEU A 36 -15.10 33.71 5.70
CA LEU A 36 -16.09 34.34 6.57
C LEU A 36 -15.54 34.68 7.95
N VAL A 37 -14.73 33.79 8.54
CA VAL A 37 -14.04 34.04 9.82
C VAL A 37 -13.01 35.17 9.65
N ALA A 38 -12.28 35.20 8.53
CA ALA A 38 -11.33 36.28 8.22
C ALA A 38 -12.02 37.64 8.02
N ALA A 39 -13.21 37.67 7.42
CA ALA A 39 -14.00 38.90 7.24
C ALA A 39 -14.59 39.46 8.55
N GLY A 40 -14.71 38.64 9.60
CA GLY A 40 -15.20 39.03 10.93
C GLY A 40 -14.12 39.44 11.93
N ALA A 41 -12.84 39.35 11.57
CA ALA A 41 -11.73 39.76 12.45
C ALA A 41 -11.52 41.28 12.41
N PRO A 42 -11.31 41.96 13.55
CA PRO A 42 -10.99 43.39 13.58
C PRO A 42 -9.69 43.66 12.84
N SER A 43 -9.64 44.75 12.06
CA SER A 43 -8.45 45.08 11.29
C SER A 43 -7.36 45.62 12.22
N SER A 44 -6.09 45.27 11.98
CA SER A 44 -4.95 45.72 12.78
C SER A 44 -4.77 47.25 12.82
N ASN A 45 -5.42 47.98 11.89
CA ASN A 45 -5.39 49.44 11.85
C ASN A 45 -6.35 50.09 12.86
N ASP A 46 -7.28 49.33 13.46
CA ASP A 46 -8.26 49.87 14.43
C ASP A 46 -7.72 49.89 15.87
N ILE A 47 -6.53 49.34 16.12
CA ILE A 47 -5.94 49.22 17.46
C ILE A 47 -5.09 50.45 17.85
N GLU A 48 -4.73 51.31 16.88
CA GLU A 48 -3.80 52.43 17.13
C GLU A 48 -4.49 53.79 17.40
N SER A 49 -5.82 53.90 17.27
CA SER A 49 -6.56 55.12 17.66
C SER A 49 -7.30 54.92 18.98
N GLY A 50 -6.57 54.98 20.08
CA GLY A 50 -7.17 55.12 21.41
C GLY A 50 -7.85 56.50 21.54
N LEU A 51 -9.08 56.51 22.09
CA LEU A 51 -9.97 57.66 22.34
C LEU A 51 -10.93 58.05 21.20
N ALA A 52 -11.88 57.17 20.86
CA ALA A 52 -13.18 57.57 20.33
C ALA A 52 -14.25 56.50 20.64
N GLU A 53 -15.48 56.94 20.89
CA GLU A 53 -16.67 56.12 21.22
C GLU A 53 -16.91 54.93 20.27
N PRO A 54 -17.73 53.92 20.66
CA PRO A 54 -18.03 52.75 19.84
C PRO A 54 -18.71 53.20 18.54
N ASN A 55 -17.92 53.32 17.49
CA ASN A 55 -18.38 53.89 16.23
C ASN A 55 -19.23 52.82 15.51
N GLU A 56 -20.54 53.05 15.38
CA GLU A 56 -21.48 52.20 14.62
C GLU A 56 -20.96 51.88 13.20
N ARG A 57 -20.09 52.75 12.66
CA ARG A 57 -19.37 52.57 11.38
C ARG A 57 -18.44 51.35 11.32
N SER A 58 -17.79 50.95 12.41
CA SER A 58 -16.89 49.77 12.42
C SER A 58 -17.69 48.45 12.42
N GLY A 59 -18.84 48.44 13.10
CA GLY A 59 -19.84 47.35 13.00
C GLY A 59 -20.46 47.25 11.60
N LEU A 60 -20.73 48.39 10.95
CA LEU A 60 -21.23 48.44 9.57
C LEU A 60 -20.20 47.95 8.54
N LEU A 61 -18.91 48.29 8.70
CA LEU A 61 -17.83 47.87 7.80
C LEU A 61 -17.54 46.36 7.90
N SER A 62 -17.55 45.80 9.11
CA SER A 62 -17.42 44.34 9.32
C SER A 62 -18.65 43.57 8.83
N ALA A 63 -19.86 44.12 9.00
CA ALA A 63 -21.08 43.56 8.42
C ALA A 63 -21.08 43.58 6.88
N SER A 64 -20.59 44.66 6.26
CA SER A 64 -20.44 44.79 4.81
C SER A 64 -19.44 43.77 4.25
N LYS A 65 -18.26 43.62 4.86
CA LYS A 65 -17.26 42.62 4.46
C LYS A 65 -17.77 41.19 4.64
N ARG A 66 -18.55 40.91 5.69
CA ARG A 66 -19.19 39.61 5.90
C ARG A 66 -20.25 39.32 4.83
N ALA A 67 -21.05 40.31 4.43
CA ALA A 67 -22.04 40.17 3.35
C ALA A 67 -21.37 39.92 1.98
N GLU A 68 -20.25 40.58 1.69
CA GLU A 68 -19.43 40.33 0.48
C GLU A 68 -18.84 38.92 0.48
N ALA A 69 -18.27 38.47 1.61
CA ALA A 69 -17.73 37.13 1.77
C ALA A 69 -18.82 36.04 1.63
N GLN A 70 -20.02 36.27 2.17
CA GLN A 70 -21.17 35.37 1.99
C GLN A 70 -21.61 35.30 0.52
N THR A 71 -21.63 36.43 -0.18
CA THR A 71 -21.98 36.51 -1.61
C THR A 71 -20.93 35.78 -2.46
N LYS A 72 -19.65 35.97 -2.16
CA LYS A 72 -18.53 35.28 -2.83
C LYS A 72 -18.59 33.77 -2.61
N ALA A 73 -18.86 33.32 -1.37
CA ALA A 73 -19.03 31.90 -1.05
C ALA A 73 -20.18 31.27 -1.83
N LYS A 74 -21.32 31.97 -1.95
CA LYS A 74 -22.47 31.51 -2.75
C LYS A 74 -22.14 31.42 -4.24
N ASN A 75 -21.44 32.42 -4.79
CA ASN A 75 -21.01 32.47 -6.18
C ASN A 75 -19.95 31.44 -6.55
N MET A 76 -19.26 30.86 -5.57
CA MET A 76 -18.31 29.76 -5.79
C MET A 76 -18.97 28.39 -5.60
N PHE A 77 -19.86 28.27 -4.61
CA PHE A 77 -20.47 26.99 -4.25
C PHE A 77 -21.60 26.57 -5.20
N LEU A 78 -22.50 27.48 -5.59
CA LEU A 78 -23.64 27.13 -6.46
C LEU A 78 -23.19 26.66 -7.86
N PRO A 79 -22.27 27.34 -8.57
CA PRO A 79 -21.82 26.85 -9.88
C PRO A 79 -21.09 25.50 -9.81
N ALA A 80 -20.36 25.25 -8.72
CA ALA A 80 -19.75 23.95 -8.48
C ALA A 80 -20.81 22.87 -8.25
N LEU A 81 -21.91 23.20 -7.57
CA LEU A 81 -23.03 22.30 -7.34
C LEU A 81 -23.81 22.01 -8.63
N ASP A 82 -24.02 23.03 -9.47
CA ASP A 82 -24.67 22.90 -10.78
C ASP A 82 -23.85 22.01 -11.71
N LYS A 83 -22.52 22.17 -11.71
CA LYS A 83 -21.60 21.32 -12.50
C LYS A 83 -21.68 19.85 -12.06
N GLU A 84 -21.75 19.59 -10.76
CA GLU A 84 -21.91 18.22 -10.27
C GLU A 84 -23.30 17.64 -10.61
N LEU A 85 -24.34 18.48 -10.61
CA LEU A 85 -25.68 18.08 -11.03
C LEU A 85 -25.71 17.73 -12.52
N GLU A 86 -25.12 18.55 -13.38
CA GLU A 86 -25.02 18.29 -14.84
C GLU A 86 -24.29 16.98 -15.10
N LYS A 87 -23.16 16.74 -14.43
CA LYS A 87 -22.42 15.47 -14.52
C LYS A 87 -23.31 14.26 -14.20
N ILE A 88 -24.06 14.33 -13.10
CA ILE A 88 -24.95 13.26 -12.66
C ILE A 88 -26.09 13.05 -13.68
N LEU A 89 -26.64 14.14 -14.22
CA LEU A 89 -27.71 14.10 -15.23
C LEU A 89 -27.25 13.43 -16.53
N THR A 90 -26.11 13.85 -17.07
CA THR A 90 -25.57 13.30 -18.32
C THR A 90 -25.29 11.81 -18.19
N PHE A 91 -24.69 11.40 -17.07
CA PHE A 91 -24.43 9.99 -16.79
C PHE A 91 -25.73 9.18 -16.68
N TYR A 92 -26.67 9.64 -15.85
CA TYR A 92 -27.93 8.94 -15.62
C TYR A 92 -28.72 8.76 -16.92
N TYR A 93 -28.85 9.81 -17.74
CA TYR A 93 -29.57 9.73 -19.00
C TYR A 93 -28.94 8.75 -19.99
N LYS A 94 -27.60 8.73 -20.06
CA LYS A 94 -26.88 7.78 -20.91
C LYS A 94 -27.12 6.35 -20.44
N LYS A 95 -26.93 6.09 -19.14
CA LYS A 95 -27.00 4.75 -18.57
C LYS A 95 -28.44 4.21 -18.55
N GLU A 96 -29.44 5.06 -18.29
CA GLU A 96 -30.85 4.68 -18.38
C GLU A 96 -31.23 4.19 -19.78
N ARG A 97 -30.83 4.91 -20.84
CA ARG A 97 -31.14 4.51 -22.22
C ARG A 97 -30.45 3.22 -22.63
N GLU A 98 -29.22 3.03 -22.18
CA GLU A 98 -28.46 1.80 -22.38
C GLU A 98 -29.18 0.61 -21.74
N LEU A 99 -29.48 0.70 -20.44
CA LEU A 99 -30.16 -0.38 -19.71
C LEU A 99 -31.56 -0.66 -20.24
N TYR A 100 -32.35 0.36 -20.60
CA TYR A 100 -33.68 0.13 -21.16
C TYR A 100 -33.63 -0.53 -22.55
N ALA A 101 -32.64 -0.19 -23.37
CA ALA A 101 -32.45 -0.85 -24.66
C ALA A 101 -32.06 -2.33 -24.48
N GLU A 102 -31.25 -2.64 -23.46
CA GLU A 102 -30.88 -4.02 -23.14
C GLU A 102 -32.05 -4.82 -22.55
N VAL A 103 -32.89 -4.22 -21.70
CA VAL A 103 -34.14 -4.86 -21.22
C VAL A 103 -35.08 -5.16 -22.38
N GLU A 104 -35.21 -4.24 -23.34
CA GLU A 104 -36.04 -4.45 -24.52
C GLU A 104 -35.49 -5.55 -25.44
N ALA A 105 -34.17 -5.57 -25.65
CA ALA A 105 -33.51 -6.62 -26.41
C ALA A 105 -33.73 -7.99 -25.74
N LEU A 106 -33.54 -8.08 -24.42
CA LEU A 106 -33.78 -9.30 -23.66
C LEU A 106 -35.23 -9.78 -23.77
N ALA A 107 -36.20 -8.87 -23.66
CA ALA A 107 -37.61 -9.20 -23.82
C ALA A 107 -37.92 -9.71 -25.24
N SER A 108 -37.39 -9.03 -26.27
CA SER A 108 -37.57 -9.41 -27.67
C SER A 108 -36.92 -10.76 -28.00
N ASP A 109 -35.74 -11.05 -27.44
CA ASP A 109 -35.04 -12.32 -27.66
C ASP A 109 -35.83 -13.49 -27.06
N ILE A 110 -36.41 -13.29 -25.88
CA ILE A 110 -37.21 -14.30 -25.18
C ILE A 110 -38.54 -14.53 -25.91
N GLU A 111 -39.19 -13.47 -26.39
CA GLU A 111 -40.38 -13.60 -27.25
C GLU A 111 -40.06 -14.30 -28.56
N PHE A 112 -38.88 -14.06 -29.15
CA PHE A 112 -38.47 -14.77 -30.36
C PHE A 112 -38.31 -16.27 -30.11
N VAL A 113 -37.67 -16.66 -29.00
CA VAL A 113 -37.50 -18.07 -28.62
C VAL A 113 -38.86 -18.74 -28.36
N GLU A 114 -39.81 -18.05 -27.72
CA GLU A 114 -41.16 -18.56 -27.45
C GLU A 114 -42.00 -18.77 -28.73
N ASN A 115 -41.71 -18.03 -29.81
CA ASN A 115 -42.51 -18.04 -31.05
C ASN A 115 -41.89 -18.89 -32.19
N VAL A 116 -40.68 -19.43 -32.02
CA VAL A 116 -40.02 -20.29 -33.02
C VAL A 116 -40.26 -21.76 -32.68
N ASP A 117 -40.71 -22.54 -33.66
CA ASP A 117 -40.89 -24.00 -33.54
C ASP A 117 -39.66 -24.67 -32.88
N PRO A 118 -39.82 -25.52 -31.85
CA PRO A 118 -38.69 -26.09 -31.10
C PRO A 118 -37.72 -26.90 -31.98
N ILE A 119 -38.19 -27.46 -33.10
CA ILE A 119 -37.37 -28.18 -34.08
C ILE A 119 -36.52 -27.23 -34.95
N ILE A 120 -36.93 -25.97 -35.09
CA ILE A 120 -36.28 -24.94 -35.92
C ILE A 120 -35.28 -24.12 -35.09
N SER A 121 -35.55 -23.86 -33.80
CA SER A 121 -34.63 -23.14 -32.90
C SER A 121 -33.32 -23.92 -32.70
N ALA A 122 -33.41 -25.23 -32.42
CA ALA A 122 -32.26 -26.12 -32.26
C ALA A 122 -31.40 -26.22 -33.54
N ARG A 123 -32.03 -26.14 -34.72
CA ARG A 123 -31.36 -26.30 -36.02
C ARG A 123 -30.72 -25.02 -36.57
N LEU A 124 -31.26 -23.85 -36.23
CA LEU A 124 -30.69 -22.56 -36.62
C LEU A 124 -29.52 -22.14 -35.72
N MET A 125 -29.54 -22.50 -34.44
CA MET A 125 -28.52 -22.13 -33.46
C MET A 125 -27.32 -23.11 -33.44
N GLY A 126 -27.53 -24.38 -33.81
CA GLY A 126 -26.49 -25.42 -33.87
C GLY A 126 -25.51 -25.33 -35.06
N SER A 127 -25.75 -24.47 -36.05
CA SER A 127 -24.92 -24.36 -37.28
C SER A 127 -23.92 -23.20 -37.27
N GLY A 128 -23.58 -22.68 -36.08
CA GLY A 128 -22.67 -21.54 -35.90
C GLY A 128 -21.21 -21.89 -35.54
N ALA A 129 -20.85 -23.17 -35.41
CA ALA A 129 -19.48 -23.56 -35.04
C ALA A 129 -19.00 -24.83 -35.75
N HIS A 130 -17.88 -24.69 -36.46
CA HIS A 130 -17.03 -25.71 -37.10
C HIS A 130 -17.35 -26.14 -38.55
N GLY A 131 -16.50 -25.66 -39.46
CA GLY A 131 -16.32 -26.22 -40.80
C GLY A 131 -15.16 -25.59 -41.56
N HIS A 132 -13.93 -26.08 -41.33
CA HIS A 132 -12.74 -25.73 -42.11
C HIS A 132 -12.63 -26.62 -43.36
N GLY A 133 -12.39 -25.99 -44.52
CA GLY A 133 -11.48 -26.47 -45.56
C GLY A 133 -11.96 -27.52 -46.58
N HIS A 134 -12.26 -27.03 -47.79
CA HIS A 134 -11.77 -27.49 -49.12
C HIS A 134 -12.87 -27.63 -50.18
N GLY A 135 -12.67 -26.97 -51.34
CA GLY A 135 -13.41 -27.30 -52.55
C GLY A 135 -13.52 -26.21 -53.61
N LYS A 136 -12.45 -26.04 -54.39
CA LYS A 136 -12.43 -25.87 -55.87
C LYS A 136 -13.40 -24.87 -56.55
N THR A 137 -12.79 -23.79 -57.03
CA THR A 137 -12.82 -23.25 -58.42
C THR A 137 -14.07 -23.43 -59.30
N LEU A 138 -14.60 -22.30 -59.80
CA LEU A 138 -15.02 -21.96 -61.19
C LEU A 138 -15.96 -20.74 -61.05
N SER A 139 -15.64 -19.53 -61.52
CA SER A 139 -15.44 -19.04 -62.89
C SER A 139 -16.52 -17.99 -63.21
N SER A 140 -16.05 -16.85 -63.73
CA SER A 140 -16.75 -15.96 -64.68
C SER A 140 -17.90 -15.07 -64.19
N GLY A 141 -17.71 -13.75 -64.36
CA GLY A 141 -18.82 -12.79 -64.36
C GLY A 141 -18.44 -11.33 -64.18
N SER A 142 -17.66 -10.78 -65.12
CA SER A 142 -17.30 -9.35 -65.21
C SER A 142 -18.52 -8.44 -65.45
N VAL A 143 -18.43 -7.18 -64.97
CA VAL A 143 -18.77 -5.89 -65.65
C VAL A 143 -19.23 -4.86 -64.59
N ARG A 144 -18.38 -3.89 -64.20
CA ARG A 144 -18.28 -2.48 -64.70
C ARG A 144 -19.62 -1.72 -64.55
N LYS A 145 -19.74 -0.58 -63.85
CA LYS A 145 -19.07 0.71 -64.14
C LYS A 145 -19.49 1.80 -63.12
N THR A 146 -18.50 2.57 -62.62
CA THR A 146 -18.40 4.06 -62.57
C THR A 146 -19.60 4.89 -62.07
N ARG A 147 -19.51 5.98 -61.29
CA ARG A 147 -18.53 7.07 -61.06
C ARG A 147 -19.18 7.91 -59.93
N SER A 148 -18.53 8.54 -58.95
CA SER A 148 -17.79 9.79 -59.12
C SER A 148 -17.19 10.25 -57.78
N ARG A 149 -15.99 10.83 -57.88
CA ARG A 149 -15.13 11.39 -56.84
C ARG A 149 -15.44 12.86 -56.60
N ASN A 150 -15.42 13.31 -55.33
CA ASN A 150 -14.42 14.24 -54.78
C ASN A 150 -14.86 14.62 -53.34
N ASN A 151 -14.12 14.41 -52.26
CA ASN A 151 -12.77 14.83 -51.84
C ASN A 151 -12.89 15.94 -50.76
N SER A 152 -12.66 15.60 -49.48
CA SER A 152 -11.66 16.29 -48.63
C SER A 152 -11.64 15.78 -47.17
N ARG A 153 -10.47 15.26 -46.80
CA ARG A 153 -9.74 15.37 -45.52
C ARG A 153 -10.52 15.49 -44.19
N SER A 154 -10.37 14.46 -43.33
CA SER A 154 -10.11 14.67 -41.90
C SER A 154 -9.31 13.50 -41.30
N SER A 155 -8.68 13.79 -40.17
CA SER A 155 -7.48 13.19 -39.58
C SER A 155 -7.72 11.93 -38.75
N ARG A 156 -6.67 11.10 -38.69
CA ARG A 156 -6.51 9.85 -37.94
C ARG A 156 -6.77 9.99 -36.43
N GLY A 157 -7.54 9.05 -35.87
CA GLY A 157 -7.50 8.62 -34.46
C GLY A 157 -7.07 7.14 -34.38
N PRO A 158 -6.45 6.68 -33.27
CA PRO A 158 -5.85 5.35 -33.20
C PRO A 158 -6.83 4.25 -32.75
N THR A 159 -6.54 3.06 -33.26
CA THR A 159 -7.10 1.72 -33.07
C THR A 159 -7.40 1.30 -31.63
N LEU A 160 -8.62 0.78 -31.41
CA LEU A 160 -9.03 0.01 -30.24
C LEU A 160 -8.62 -1.47 -30.42
N ILE A 161 -7.90 -1.98 -29.42
CA ILE A 161 -7.50 -3.38 -29.28
C ILE A 161 -8.66 -4.16 -28.67
N ARG A 162 -8.97 -5.28 -29.32
CA ARG A 162 -9.96 -6.32 -29.01
C ARG A 162 -9.67 -6.98 -27.65
N SER A 163 -10.63 -7.00 -26.73
CA SER A 163 -10.53 -7.74 -25.47
C SER A 163 -10.73 -9.24 -25.69
N GLY A 164 -9.93 -10.02 -24.97
CA GLY A 164 -9.85 -11.47 -25.07
C GLY A 164 -10.92 -12.20 -24.26
N SER A 165 -11.10 -13.46 -24.67
CA SER A 165 -11.93 -14.52 -24.12
C SER A 165 -11.55 -14.86 -22.67
N TRP A 166 -12.55 -15.03 -21.81
CA TRP A 166 -12.40 -15.65 -20.48
C TRP A 166 -12.94 -17.07 -20.52
N ARG A 167 -12.09 -18.03 -20.17
CA ARG A 167 -12.42 -19.45 -19.97
C ARG A 167 -11.71 -19.89 -18.68
N TYR A 168 -12.48 -20.53 -17.79
CA TYR A 168 -12.15 -21.13 -16.48
C TYR A 168 -12.13 -20.21 -15.24
N ASP A 169 -13.08 -20.45 -14.32
CA ASP A 169 -12.88 -20.53 -12.86
C ASP A 169 -14.14 -21.05 -12.10
N GLU A 170 -14.64 -22.23 -12.49
CA GLU A 170 -15.79 -22.87 -11.80
C GLU A 170 -15.37 -23.70 -10.57
N ALA A 171 -14.07 -23.94 -10.38
CA ALA A 171 -13.56 -24.72 -9.24
C ALA A 171 -13.45 -23.92 -7.93
N LEU A 172 -13.48 -22.58 -7.98
CA LEU A 172 -13.30 -21.72 -6.82
C LEU A 172 -14.62 -21.46 -6.04
N ALA A 173 -15.76 -21.58 -6.71
CA ALA A 173 -17.08 -21.37 -6.12
C ALA A 173 -17.50 -22.52 -5.18
N ALA A 174 -17.12 -23.76 -5.52
CA ALA A 174 -17.45 -24.95 -4.72
C ALA A 174 -16.70 -24.99 -3.37
N ALA A 175 -15.51 -24.40 -3.28
CA ALA A 175 -14.71 -24.38 -2.05
C ALA A 175 -15.21 -23.36 -1.01
N ASN A 176 -15.87 -22.29 -1.44
CA ASN A 176 -16.40 -21.25 -0.55
C ASN A 176 -17.76 -21.61 0.06
N ALA A 177 -18.55 -22.47 -0.58
CA ALA A 177 -19.85 -22.92 -0.06
C ALA A 177 -19.72 -23.81 1.18
N THR A 178 -18.63 -24.58 1.30
CA THR A 178 -18.36 -25.48 2.44
C THR A 178 -17.82 -24.76 3.67
N ALA A 179 -17.16 -23.61 3.49
CA ALA A 179 -16.61 -22.81 4.59
C ALA A 179 -17.69 -21.98 5.32
N ILE A 180 -18.84 -21.71 4.69
CA ILE A 180 -19.91 -20.89 5.25
C ILE A 180 -20.82 -21.71 6.20
N LYS A 181 -21.00 -23.02 5.95
CA LYS A 181 -21.80 -23.89 6.83
C LYS A 181 -21.23 -24.09 8.24
N THR A 182 -19.94 -23.85 8.46
CA THR A 182 -19.31 -24.00 9.79
C THR A 182 -19.29 -22.71 10.62
N ALA A 183 -19.76 -21.59 10.08
CA ALA A 183 -19.82 -20.30 10.78
C ALA A 183 -21.20 -19.98 11.38
N GLU A 184 -22.27 -20.70 10.99
CA GLU A 184 -23.63 -20.45 11.48
C GLU A 184 -23.99 -21.16 12.79
N GLU A 185 -23.20 -22.12 13.27
CA GLU A 185 -23.47 -22.83 14.54
C GLU A 185 -22.96 -22.14 15.81
N VAL A 186 -22.35 -20.95 15.74
CA VAL A 186 -21.72 -20.30 16.92
C VAL A 186 -22.30 -18.92 17.28
N VAL A 187 -23.41 -18.48 16.65
CA VAL A 187 -23.93 -17.10 16.85
C VAL A 187 -25.34 -17.05 17.47
N GLN A 188 -25.95 -18.17 17.84
CA GLN A 188 -27.16 -18.16 18.69
C GLN A 188 -26.83 -18.58 20.13
N ASN A 189 -26.17 -17.68 20.86
CA ASN A 189 -26.29 -17.57 22.31
C ASN A 189 -25.61 -16.27 22.76
N ASP A 190 -26.32 -15.14 22.70
CA ASP A 190 -26.29 -14.19 23.81
C ASP A 190 -27.34 -13.09 23.68
N GLN A 191 -27.82 -12.60 24.84
CA GLN A 191 -28.77 -11.51 25.11
C GLN A 191 -30.25 -11.95 25.19
N THR A 192 -31.01 -11.81 26.30
CA THR A 192 -30.95 -10.85 27.41
C THR A 192 -31.71 -11.30 28.70
N SER A 193 -31.11 -11.00 29.86
CA SER A 193 -31.66 -10.54 31.17
C SER A 193 -32.92 -11.15 31.85
N THR A 194 -32.67 -11.65 33.07
CA THR A 194 -33.48 -11.93 34.30
C THR A 194 -34.53 -10.85 34.73
N PRO A 195 -35.51 -11.10 35.66
CA PRO A 195 -35.40 -12.01 36.83
C PRO A 195 -36.64 -12.84 37.32
N THR A 196 -36.29 -14.00 37.91
CA THR A 196 -36.86 -14.72 39.08
C THR A 196 -38.35 -14.62 39.46
N SER A 197 -39.03 -15.77 39.46
CA SER A 197 -39.48 -16.52 40.66
C SER A 197 -40.82 -17.23 40.44
N ALA A 198 -40.82 -18.57 40.55
CA ALA A 198 -41.76 -19.36 41.37
C ALA A 198 -41.82 -20.82 40.88
N THR A 199 -41.50 -21.71 41.81
CA THR A 199 -41.52 -23.17 41.73
C THR A 199 -42.94 -23.71 41.87
N ILE A 200 -43.17 -24.93 41.33
CA ILE A 200 -44.02 -26.04 41.84
C ILE A 200 -44.96 -26.61 40.75
N GLY A 201 -44.91 -27.95 40.56
CA GLY A 201 -46.14 -28.74 40.43
C GLY A 201 -46.25 -29.72 39.26
N HIS A 202 -46.05 -31.00 39.57
CA HIS A 202 -46.57 -32.23 38.93
C HIS A 202 -47.75 -32.16 37.94
N GLY A 203 -47.76 -33.09 36.97
CA GLY A 203 -49.01 -33.61 36.39
C GLY A 203 -48.84 -34.46 35.14
N ALA A 204 -49.15 -35.75 35.25
CA ALA A 204 -49.29 -36.70 34.14
C ALA A 204 -50.56 -36.44 33.30
N GLY A 205 -50.61 -36.92 32.06
CA GLY A 205 -51.87 -37.00 31.30
C GLY A 205 -51.70 -37.17 29.80
N SER A 206 -52.45 -38.11 29.25
CA SER A 206 -52.38 -38.66 27.89
C SER A 206 -53.11 -37.86 26.81
N SER A 207 -52.89 -38.32 25.57
CA SER A 207 -53.78 -38.37 24.40
C SER A 207 -53.95 -37.13 23.50
N SER A 208 -53.36 -37.29 22.29
CA SER A 208 -53.95 -37.13 20.95
C SER A 208 -54.48 -35.76 20.51
N GLU A 209 -53.79 -35.14 19.55
CA GLU A 209 -54.33 -34.89 18.18
C GLU A 209 -53.28 -34.19 17.28
N ALA A 210 -53.23 -34.66 16.02
CA ALA A 210 -52.83 -34.06 14.74
C ALA A 210 -52.23 -32.62 14.74
N THR A 211 -51.19 -32.22 13.99
CA THR A 211 -50.82 -32.40 12.57
C THR A 211 -49.37 -31.87 12.41
N GLY A 212 -48.40 -32.59 11.81
CA GLY A 212 -47.92 -32.44 10.41
C GLY A 212 -47.35 -31.04 10.09
N THR A 213 -46.14 -30.78 9.59
CA THR A 213 -45.06 -31.58 8.97
C THR A 213 -43.79 -30.72 8.90
N ASN A 214 -42.63 -31.32 9.19
CA ASN A 214 -41.30 -30.78 8.91
C ASN A 214 -40.87 -31.11 7.48
N LEU A 215 -40.14 -30.18 6.89
CA LEU A 215 -39.57 -30.17 5.54
C LEU A 215 -38.43 -31.20 5.44
N THR A 216 -38.64 -32.29 4.70
CA THR A 216 -37.60 -33.25 4.31
C THR A 216 -37.06 -32.93 2.93
N LEU A 217 -35.73 -32.88 2.84
CA LEU A 217 -34.93 -33.00 1.63
C LEU A 217 -35.32 -34.28 0.89
N VAL A 218 -35.73 -34.16 -0.37
CA VAL A 218 -35.91 -35.30 -1.27
C VAL A 218 -34.72 -35.31 -2.23
N ALA A 219 -33.86 -36.29 -2.02
CA ALA A 219 -33.00 -36.85 -3.06
C ALA A 219 -33.86 -37.77 -3.93
N GLU A 220 -33.62 -37.72 -5.23
CA GLU A 220 -34.26 -38.53 -6.26
C GLU A 220 -34.04 -40.03 -5.98
N ASN A 221 -35.13 -40.80 -6.02
CA ASN A 221 -35.09 -42.24 -6.24
C ASN A 221 -35.84 -42.52 -7.55
N GLU A 222 -35.13 -43.18 -8.47
CA GLU A 222 -35.70 -43.91 -9.59
C GLU A 222 -36.52 -45.10 -9.06
N GLU A 223 -37.81 -45.15 -9.37
CA GLU A 223 -38.59 -46.39 -9.36
C GLU A 223 -39.42 -46.47 -10.65
N ASP A 224 -39.15 -47.53 -11.41
CA ASP A 224 -39.90 -47.97 -12.58
C ASP A 224 -41.32 -48.39 -12.18
N HIS A 225 -42.33 -47.84 -12.84
CA HIS A 225 -43.64 -48.47 -13.00
C HIS A 225 -44.23 -48.12 -14.36
N GLU A 226 -44.35 -49.15 -15.21
CA GLU A 226 -45.26 -49.21 -16.35
C GLU A 226 -46.70 -49.22 -15.83
N GLU A 227 -47.57 -48.35 -16.35
CA GLU A 227 -48.85 -48.70 -17.01
C GLU A 227 -49.70 -47.45 -17.33
N ASP A 228 -50.22 -47.49 -18.56
CA ASP A 228 -51.45 -46.93 -19.11
C ASP A 228 -51.56 -45.47 -19.61
N GLU A 229 -51.76 -45.41 -20.93
CA GLU A 229 -52.19 -44.29 -21.77
C GLU A 229 -53.59 -43.79 -21.34
N GLU A 230 -53.69 -42.51 -20.94
CA GLU A 230 -54.88 -41.69 -21.22
C GLU A 230 -54.43 -40.26 -21.60
N ASP A 231 -54.85 -39.84 -22.80
CA ASP A 231 -54.67 -38.51 -23.38
C ASP A 231 -55.26 -37.41 -22.49
N ASP A 232 -54.42 -36.51 -21.98
CA ASP A 232 -54.82 -35.13 -21.65
C ASP A 232 -53.68 -34.16 -22.02
N ASP A 233 -54.00 -33.27 -22.96
CA ASP A 233 -53.23 -32.15 -23.49
C ASP A 233 -52.98 -31.11 -22.38
N ASP A 234 -51.84 -31.20 -21.67
CA ASP A 234 -51.45 -30.19 -20.67
C ASP A 234 -50.05 -29.61 -20.99
N GLY A 235 -50.04 -28.33 -21.33
CA GLY A 235 -48.91 -27.59 -21.88
C GLY A 235 -47.70 -27.49 -20.94
N LYS A 236 -46.73 -28.40 -21.11
CA LYS A 236 -45.39 -28.21 -20.54
C LYS A 236 -44.76 -26.96 -21.16
N SER A 237 -44.57 -25.93 -20.34
CA SER A 237 -43.91 -24.69 -20.75
C SER A 237 -42.55 -24.99 -21.39
N LEU A 238 -42.34 -24.50 -22.62
CA LEU A 238 -41.14 -24.67 -23.47
C LEU A 238 -39.81 -24.59 -22.70
N TRP A 239 -39.76 -23.72 -21.68
CA TRP A 239 -38.58 -23.48 -20.88
C TRP A 239 -38.17 -24.67 -19.99
N PHE A 240 -39.09 -25.58 -19.65
CA PHE A 240 -38.82 -26.75 -18.80
C PHE A 240 -38.36 -28.00 -19.57
N ASP A 241 -38.10 -27.87 -20.86
CA ASP A 241 -37.50 -28.92 -21.68
C ASP A 241 -35.99 -29.10 -21.34
N PRO A 242 -35.50 -30.34 -21.11
CA PRO A 242 -34.08 -30.63 -20.91
C PRO A 242 -33.16 -30.11 -22.03
N GLU A 243 -33.61 -30.05 -23.28
CA GLU A 243 -32.78 -29.56 -24.40
C GLU A 243 -32.50 -28.05 -24.33
N MET A 244 -33.31 -27.29 -23.60
CA MET A 244 -33.21 -25.84 -23.43
C MET A 244 -32.39 -25.41 -22.20
N GLU A 245 -31.82 -26.36 -21.44
CA GLU A 245 -31.16 -26.09 -20.16
C GLU A 245 -29.99 -25.08 -20.28
N HIS A 246 -29.16 -25.21 -21.32
CA HIS A 246 -28.02 -24.32 -21.55
C HIS A 246 -28.46 -22.88 -21.90
N GLU A 247 -29.49 -22.71 -22.73
CA GLU A 247 -30.04 -21.39 -23.07
C GLU A 247 -30.77 -20.77 -21.88
N ARG A 248 -31.53 -21.59 -21.15
CA ARG A 248 -32.17 -21.21 -19.90
C ARG A 248 -31.14 -20.68 -18.89
N MET A 249 -29.98 -21.33 -18.75
CA MET A 249 -28.91 -20.82 -17.89
C MET A 249 -28.29 -19.49 -18.38
N HIS A 250 -28.18 -19.29 -19.70
CA HIS A 250 -27.74 -18.01 -20.27
C HIS A 250 -28.72 -16.86 -19.96
N TYR A 251 -30.01 -17.05 -20.22
CA TYR A 251 -31.04 -16.05 -19.90
C TYR A 251 -31.15 -15.77 -18.39
N ARG A 252 -30.82 -16.76 -17.54
CA ARG A 252 -30.77 -16.60 -16.09
C ARG A 252 -29.72 -15.56 -15.70
N HIS A 253 -28.52 -15.70 -16.26
CA HIS A 253 -27.42 -14.78 -16.01
C HIS A 253 -27.77 -13.36 -16.46
N ASN A 254 -28.28 -13.21 -17.68
CA ASN A 254 -28.65 -11.91 -18.23
C ASN A 254 -29.76 -11.22 -17.42
N CYS A 255 -30.76 -11.97 -16.94
CA CYS A 255 -31.80 -11.42 -16.06
C CYS A 255 -31.25 -10.95 -14.70
N ILE A 256 -30.32 -11.71 -14.11
CA ILE A 256 -29.66 -11.35 -12.85
C ILE A 256 -28.83 -10.08 -13.04
N GLU A 257 -27.99 -10.03 -14.07
CA GLU A 257 -27.16 -8.87 -14.38
C GLU A 257 -28.00 -7.61 -14.63
N MET A 258 -29.07 -7.75 -15.42
CA MET A 258 -29.99 -6.64 -15.69
C MET A 258 -30.69 -6.14 -14.42
N PHE A 259 -31.14 -7.05 -13.57
CA PHE A 259 -31.77 -6.71 -12.29
C PHE A 259 -30.80 -5.98 -11.36
N VAL A 260 -29.53 -6.41 -11.30
CA VAL A 260 -28.47 -5.75 -10.53
C VAL A 260 -28.21 -4.35 -11.07
N ASN A 261 -27.96 -4.19 -12.36
CA ASN A 261 -27.66 -2.90 -13.00
C ASN A 261 -28.80 -1.87 -12.82
N LEU A 262 -30.07 -2.29 -12.98
CA LEU A 262 -31.22 -1.42 -12.76
C LEU A 262 -31.38 -1.03 -11.28
N SER A 263 -31.13 -1.97 -10.36
CA SER A 263 -31.18 -1.72 -8.91
C SER A 263 -30.06 -0.78 -8.46
N GLU A 264 -28.87 -0.90 -9.05
CA GLU A 264 -27.75 0.00 -8.83
C GLU A 264 -28.03 1.40 -9.37
N LEU A 265 -28.65 1.54 -10.54
CA LEU A 265 -29.07 2.84 -11.08
C LEU A 265 -30.09 3.53 -10.16
N GLN A 266 -31.01 2.75 -9.56
CA GLN A 266 -31.95 3.25 -8.55
C GLN A 266 -31.22 3.72 -7.28
N ALA A 267 -30.25 2.94 -6.79
CA ALA A 267 -29.42 3.30 -5.64
C ALA A 267 -28.58 4.55 -5.91
N TYR A 268 -28.02 4.68 -7.13
CA TYR A 268 -27.26 5.81 -7.60
C TYR A 268 -28.06 7.11 -7.50
N ALA A 269 -29.31 7.14 -8.00
CA ALA A 269 -30.17 8.31 -7.91
C ALA A 269 -30.48 8.68 -6.44
N LYS A 270 -30.83 7.69 -5.61
CA LYS A 270 -31.16 7.91 -4.20
C LYS A 270 -29.96 8.43 -3.39
N LEU A 271 -28.78 7.90 -3.63
CA LEU A 271 -27.56 8.26 -2.91
C LEU A 271 -27.08 9.67 -3.29
N ASN A 272 -27.13 10.03 -4.57
CA ASN A 272 -26.80 11.38 -5.04
C ASN A 272 -27.80 12.43 -4.52
N CYS A 273 -29.12 12.14 -4.52
CA CYS A 273 -30.13 13.02 -3.93
C CYS A 273 -29.87 13.28 -2.44
N THR A 274 -29.52 12.22 -1.70
CA THR A 274 -29.13 12.32 -0.29
C THR A 274 -27.85 13.16 -0.14
N GLY A 275 -26.91 13.03 -1.07
CA GLY A 275 -25.67 13.81 -1.11
C GLY A 275 -25.91 15.31 -1.27
N PHE A 276 -26.75 15.71 -2.23
CA PHE A 276 -27.16 17.11 -2.40
C PHE A 276 -27.82 17.66 -1.13
N SER A 277 -28.77 16.94 -0.54
CA SER A 277 -29.44 17.34 0.71
C SER A 277 -28.46 17.53 1.88
N LYS A 278 -27.44 16.66 1.99
CA LYS A 278 -26.42 16.73 3.06
C LYS A 278 -25.39 17.83 2.83
N ILE A 279 -24.94 18.06 1.60
CA ILE A 279 -23.95 19.10 1.30
C ILE A 279 -24.56 20.50 1.43
N LEU A 280 -25.80 20.68 0.96
CA LEU A 280 -26.57 21.92 1.12
C LEU A 280 -26.85 22.21 2.59
N LYS A 281 -27.24 21.20 3.40
CA LYS A 281 -27.39 21.37 4.86
C LYS A 281 -26.08 21.84 5.52
N LYS A 282 -24.93 21.37 5.02
CA LYS A 282 -23.63 21.77 5.54
C LYS A 282 -23.28 23.21 5.15
N PHE A 283 -23.61 23.63 3.94
CA PHE A 283 -23.43 25.01 3.48
C PHE A 283 -24.33 26.00 4.23
N ASP A 284 -25.62 25.68 4.42
CA ASP A 284 -26.57 26.52 5.17
C ASP A 284 -26.12 26.75 6.62
N LYS A 285 -25.47 25.76 7.25
CA LYS A 285 -24.92 25.89 8.61
C LYS A 285 -23.83 26.97 8.72
N ILE A 286 -23.14 27.26 7.62
CA ILE A 286 -22.04 28.25 7.57
C ILE A 286 -22.52 29.59 7.02
N SER A 287 -23.46 29.57 6.08
CA SER A 287 -23.93 30.78 5.39
C SER A 287 -25.11 31.48 6.10
N GLU A 288 -25.73 30.86 7.12
CA GLU A 288 -26.96 31.32 7.81
C GLU A 288 -28.16 31.55 6.85
N ASN A 289 -28.03 31.16 5.59
CA ASN A 289 -29.04 31.26 4.54
C ASN A 289 -29.87 29.97 4.44
N ASN A 290 -31.10 30.09 3.93
CA ASN A 290 -32.01 28.95 3.68
C ASN A 290 -31.86 28.41 2.25
N THR A 291 -30.62 28.14 1.82
CA THR A 291 -30.30 27.79 0.42
C THR A 291 -30.75 26.38 0.08
N LYS A 292 -30.72 25.45 1.05
CA LYS A 292 -31.16 24.07 0.86
C LYS A 292 -32.60 23.97 0.38
N LYS A 293 -33.54 24.67 1.04
CA LYS A 293 -34.98 24.55 0.69
C LYS A 293 -35.24 25.05 -0.72
N VAL A 294 -34.62 26.17 -1.10
CA VAL A 294 -34.78 26.77 -2.43
C VAL A 294 -34.17 25.87 -3.51
N TYR A 295 -32.90 25.50 -3.35
CA TYR A 295 -32.18 24.73 -4.38
C TYR A 295 -32.69 23.28 -4.52
N MET A 296 -33.06 22.62 -3.42
CA MET A 296 -33.66 21.27 -3.52
C MET A 296 -35.00 21.30 -4.24
N ASN A 297 -35.88 22.24 -3.93
CA ASN A 297 -37.24 22.27 -4.49
C ASN A 297 -37.27 22.78 -5.94
N GLN A 298 -36.40 23.73 -6.27
CA GLN A 298 -36.38 24.38 -7.59
C GLN A 298 -35.46 23.68 -8.60
N VAL A 299 -34.37 23.06 -8.15
CA VAL A 299 -33.32 22.52 -9.03
C VAL A 299 -33.21 21.00 -8.91
N VAL A 300 -32.89 20.48 -7.72
CA VAL A 300 -32.58 19.03 -7.57
C VAL A 300 -33.82 18.15 -7.77
N LEU A 301 -34.93 18.44 -7.10
CA LEU A 301 -36.16 17.62 -7.23
C LEU A 301 -36.86 17.80 -8.59
N GLN A 302 -36.55 18.87 -9.33
CA GLN A 302 -37.06 19.09 -10.68
C GLN A 302 -36.17 18.43 -11.75
N ALA A 303 -34.97 17.99 -11.40
CA ALA A 303 -34.08 17.31 -12.31
C ALA A 303 -34.54 15.87 -12.57
N TYR A 304 -34.39 15.44 -13.83
CA TYR A 304 -35.00 14.22 -14.38
C TYR A 304 -34.79 12.94 -13.54
N PRO A 305 -33.59 12.59 -13.03
CA PRO A 305 -33.34 11.38 -12.25
C PRO A 305 -34.06 11.34 -10.89
N PHE A 306 -34.52 12.49 -10.39
CA PHE A 306 -35.10 12.61 -9.05
C PHE A 306 -36.61 12.81 -9.06
N LYS A 307 -37.23 12.90 -10.24
CA LYS A 307 -38.69 13.00 -10.37
C LYS A 307 -39.35 11.67 -10.00
N GLN A 308 -40.54 11.77 -9.42
CA GLN A 308 -41.35 10.59 -9.08
C GLN A 308 -41.72 9.78 -10.33
N GLU A 309 -42.03 10.45 -11.44
CA GLU A 309 -42.34 9.80 -12.73
C GLU A 309 -41.20 8.90 -13.23
N THR A 310 -39.97 9.42 -13.22
CA THR A 310 -38.76 8.67 -13.64
C THR A 310 -38.49 7.49 -12.71
N THR A 311 -38.67 7.70 -11.40
CA THR A 311 -38.50 6.62 -10.40
C THR A 311 -39.52 5.50 -10.63
N SER A 312 -40.77 5.85 -10.95
CA SER A 312 -41.81 4.87 -11.28
C SER A 312 -41.49 4.10 -12.57
N LYS A 313 -41.00 4.78 -13.62
CA LYS A 313 -40.58 4.11 -14.88
C LYS A 313 -39.43 3.13 -14.67
N LEU A 314 -38.43 3.50 -13.88
CA LEU A 314 -37.34 2.59 -13.54
C LEU A 314 -37.86 1.37 -12.76
N GLN A 315 -38.78 1.59 -11.82
CA GLN A 315 -39.41 0.51 -11.05
C GLN A 315 -40.23 -0.43 -11.95
N GLU A 316 -40.91 0.09 -12.96
CA GLU A 316 -41.64 -0.68 -13.97
C GLU A 316 -40.69 -1.59 -14.77
N GLN A 317 -39.52 -1.09 -15.19
CA GLN A 317 -38.52 -1.90 -15.88
C GLN A 317 -37.90 -2.97 -14.97
N ILE A 318 -37.65 -2.67 -13.70
CA ILE A 318 -37.23 -3.67 -12.71
C ILE A 318 -38.29 -4.78 -12.58
N ASN A 319 -39.57 -4.40 -12.50
CA ASN A 319 -40.66 -5.37 -12.43
C ASN A 319 -40.80 -6.19 -13.71
N ARG A 320 -40.53 -5.60 -14.89
CA ARG A 320 -40.51 -6.31 -16.18
C ARG A 320 -39.45 -7.42 -16.18
N VAL A 321 -38.24 -7.13 -15.71
CA VAL A 321 -37.18 -8.15 -15.57
C VAL A 321 -37.57 -9.24 -14.57
N VAL A 322 -38.21 -8.88 -13.45
CA VAL A 322 -38.73 -9.87 -12.49
C VAL A 322 -39.80 -10.76 -13.12
N SER A 323 -40.72 -10.20 -13.91
CA SER A 323 -41.75 -11.00 -14.60
C SER A 323 -41.16 -11.94 -15.66
N ILE A 324 -40.13 -11.49 -16.38
CA ILE A 324 -39.41 -12.31 -17.35
C ILE A 324 -38.72 -13.48 -16.63
N TYR A 325 -38.02 -13.20 -15.52
CA TYR A 325 -37.39 -14.23 -14.71
C TYR A 325 -38.41 -15.21 -14.12
N ALA A 326 -39.56 -14.72 -13.64
CA ALA A 326 -40.59 -15.58 -13.08
C ALA A 326 -41.17 -16.55 -14.11
N ARG A 327 -41.39 -16.04 -15.33
CA ARG A 327 -41.92 -16.83 -16.45
C ARG A 327 -40.96 -17.95 -16.86
N ILE A 328 -39.65 -17.70 -16.86
CA ILE A 328 -38.64 -18.66 -17.33
C ILE A 328 -38.23 -19.67 -16.25
N PHE A 329 -38.13 -19.24 -14.98
CA PHE A 329 -37.46 -20.03 -13.93
C PHE A 329 -38.35 -20.47 -12.77
N THR A 330 -39.46 -19.80 -12.49
CA THR A 330 -40.28 -20.07 -11.30
C THR A 330 -41.71 -20.50 -11.65
N GLY A 331 -41.97 -20.85 -12.92
CA GLY A 331 -43.30 -21.29 -13.37
C GLY A 331 -44.36 -20.19 -13.23
N GLY A 332 -43.95 -18.91 -13.23
CA GLY A 332 -44.85 -17.77 -13.05
C GLY A 332 -44.94 -17.23 -11.62
N ASP A 333 -44.27 -17.83 -10.64
CA ASP A 333 -44.26 -17.31 -9.26
C ASP A 333 -43.33 -16.09 -9.14
N ILE A 334 -43.96 -14.91 -9.07
CA ILE A 334 -43.28 -13.60 -8.99
C ILE A 334 -42.56 -13.41 -7.65
N ASP A 335 -43.08 -13.97 -6.56
CA ASP A 335 -42.52 -13.75 -5.22
C ASP A 335 -41.23 -14.55 -5.03
N VAL A 336 -41.20 -15.80 -5.50
CA VAL A 336 -39.99 -16.64 -5.52
C VAL A 336 -38.93 -16.03 -6.43
N ALA A 337 -39.32 -15.54 -7.62
CA ALA A 337 -38.42 -14.85 -8.55
C ALA A 337 -37.75 -13.63 -7.91
N LYS A 338 -38.56 -12.80 -7.25
CA LYS A 338 -38.09 -11.59 -6.56
C LYS A 338 -37.17 -11.92 -5.39
N GLN A 339 -37.43 -12.99 -4.65
CA GLN A 339 -36.56 -13.44 -3.56
C GLN A 339 -35.21 -13.92 -4.10
N SER A 340 -35.19 -14.71 -5.17
CA SER A 340 -33.97 -15.19 -5.84
C SER A 340 -33.10 -14.03 -6.35
N LEU A 341 -33.68 -13.10 -7.11
CA LEU A 341 -32.97 -11.94 -7.65
C LEU A 341 -32.42 -11.03 -6.55
N ARG A 342 -33.15 -10.85 -5.44
CA ARG A 342 -32.66 -10.10 -4.27
C ARG A 342 -31.51 -10.78 -3.55
N MET A 343 -31.49 -12.12 -3.49
CA MET A 343 -30.35 -12.85 -2.93
C MET A 343 -29.11 -12.62 -3.78
N HIS A 344 -29.21 -12.75 -5.10
CA HIS A 344 -28.09 -12.45 -6.00
C HIS A 344 -27.61 -11.00 -5.93
N LEU A 345 -28.53 -10.03 -5.82
CA LEU A 345 -28.16 -8.63 -5.60
C LEU A 345 -27.39 -8.46 -4.28
N LYS A 346 -27.82 -9.11 -3.20
CA LYS A 346 -27.13 -9.06 -1.91
C LYS A 346 -25.73 -9.68 -1.99
N GLU A 347 -25.59 -10.80 -2.68
CA GLU A 347 -24.29 -11.44 -2.93
C GLU A 347 -23.36 -10.54 -3.74
N HIS A 348 -23.87 -9.94 -4.83
CA HIS A 348 -23.13 -8.98 -5.66
C HIS A 348 -22.63 -7.80 -4.83
N MET A 349 -23.52 -7.15 -4.07
CA MET A 349 -23.16 -6.03 -3.20
C MET A 349 -22.13 -6.41 -2.12
N VAL A 350 -22.22 -7.63 -1.57
CA VAL A 350 -21.23 -8.13 -0.59
C VAL A 350 -19.88 -8.35 -1.26
N TRP A 351 -19.87 -8.94 -2.45
CA TRP A 351 -18.66 -9.16 -3.24
C TRP A 351 -17.99 -7.84 -3.59
N GLU A 352 -18.71 -6.88 -4.19
CA GLU A 352 -18.17 -5.56 -4.54
C GLU A 352 -17.59 -4.85 -3.33
N ARG A 353 -18.30 -4.83 -2.20
CA ARG A 353 -17.81 -4.20 -0.98
C ARG A 353 -16.52 -4.84 -0.47
N ASN A 354 -16.37 -6.16 -0.60
CA ASN A 354 -15.14 -6.87 -0.23
C ASN A 354 -14.00 -6.56 -1.21
N THR A 355 -14.29 -6.45 -2.50
CA THR A 355 -13.30 -6.14 -3.55
C THR A 355 -12.83 -4.68 -3.46
N ILE A 356 -13.74 -3.71 -3.32
CA ILE A 356 -13.43 -2.28 -3.11
C ILE A 356 -12.62 -2.09 -1.84
N TRP A 357 -12.98 -2.79 -0.76
CA TRP A 357 -12.22 -2.73 0.48
C TRP A 357 -10.80 -3.28 0.30
N ARG A 358 -10.65 -4.39 -0.44
CA ARG A 358 -9.35 -4.96 -0.79
C ARG A 358 -8.51 -4.02 -1.66
N ASP A 359 -9.11 -3.38 -2.66
CA ASP A 359 -8.45 -2.47 -3.58
C ASP A 359 -8.10 -1.13 -2.92
N MET A 360 -8.98 -0.59 -2.09
CA MET A 360 -8.73 0.61 -1.30
C MET A 360 -7.57 0.40 -0.31
N ILE A 361 -7.54 -0.75 0.36
CA ILE A 361 -6.42 -1.14 1.20
C ILE A 361 -5.17 -1.40 0.36
N GLY A 362 -5.30 -1.96 -0.84
CA GLY A 362 -4.20 -2.15 -1.78
C GLY A 362 -3.56 -0.81 -2.22
N MET A 363 -4.37 0.21 -2.49
CA MET A 363 -3.93 1.56 -2.81
C MET A 363 -3.26 2.26 -1.62
N GLU A 364 -3.79 2.07 -0.41
CA GLU A 364 -3.21 2.60 0.83
C GLU A 364 -1.87 1.93 1.18
N ARG A 365 -1.74 0.62 0.90
CA ARG A 365 -0.46 -0.09 1.00
C ARG A 365 0.53 0.36 -0.09
N LYS A 366 0.07 0.61 -1.32
CA LYS A 366 0.91 1.12 -2.42
C LYS A 366 1.42 2.54 -2.13
N SER A 367 0.60 3.41 -1.55
CA SER A 367 1.01 4.77 -1.16
C SER A 367 1.93 4.79 0.06
N GLN A 368 1.85 3.80 0.95
CA GLN A 368 2.80 3.63 2.05
C GLN A 368 4.11 2.95 1.60
N ALA A 369 4.06 2.03 0.63
CA ALA A 369 5.24 1.34 0.09
C ALA A 369 6.11 2.25 -0.80
N VAL A 370 5.48 3.18 -1.53
CA VAL A 370 6.18 4.28 -2.18
C VAL A 370 6.42 5.32 -1.09
N ALA A 371 7.65 5.39 -0.55
CA ALA A 371 8.08 6.30 0.52
C ALA A 371 8.00 7.82 0.18
N VAL A 372 7.03 8.24 -0.63
CA VAL A 372 6.67 9.62 -0.84
C VAL A 372 5.76 10.01 0.32
N ARG A 373 6.31 10.80 1.25
CA ARG A 373 5.51 11.55 2.23
C ARG A 373 4.33 12.15 1.45
N PRO A 374 3.05 11.81 1.72
CA PRO A 374 1.98 12.66 1.26
C PRO A 374 2.31 14.02 1.86
N SER A 375 2.58 15.01 1.01
CA SER A 375 2.77 16.37 1.46
C SER A 375 1.47 16.74 2.13
N SER A 376 1.41 16.57 3.45
CA SER A 376 0.43 17.26 4.27
C SER A 376 0.55 18.70 3.81
N THR A 377 -0.55 19.25 3.32
CA THR A 377 -0.77 20.65 3.03
C THR A 377 -0.69 21.45 4.34
N LEU A 378 0.44 21.33 5.05
CA LEU A 378 0.89 22.26 6.05
C LEU A 378 1.01 23.57 5.30
N LYS A 379 0.15 24.53 5.65
CA LYS A 379 0.32 25.92 5.26
C LYS A 379 1.79 26.27 5.51
N LYS A 380 2.51 26.61 4.44
CA LYS A 380 3.87 27.13 4.54
C LYS A 380 3.76 28.43 5.34
N GLU A 381 4.12 28.39 6.61
CA GLU A 381 4.21 29.61 7.41
C GLU A 381 5.33 30.48 6.82
N PRO A 382 5.10 31.78 6.60
CA PRO A 382 6.13 32.67 6.09
C PRO A 382 7.27 32.73 7.11
N ILE A 383 8.46 32.29 6.68
CA ILE A 383 9.65 32.31 7.51
C ILE A 383 10.03 33.77 7.71
N THR A 384 10.04 34.23 8.97
CA THR A 384 10.52 35.57 9.34
C THR A 384 11.92 35.43 9.89
N ILE A 385 12.93 35.96 9.18
CA ILE A 385 14.31 36.03 9.66
C ILE A 385 14.64 37.50 9.88
N ALA A 386 15.09 37.84 11.09
CA ALA A 386 15.52 39.21 11.46
C ALA A 386 14.49 40.32 11.12
N GLY A 387 13.20 40.05 11.28
CA GLY A 387 12.12 41.02 11.05
C GLY A 387 11.68 41.20 9.59
N CYS A 388 12.31 40.53 8.62
CA CYS A 388 11.92 40.56 7.22
C CYS A 388 11.12 39.30 6.84
N GLN A 389 9.95 39.50 6.20
CA GLN A 389 9.16 38.40 5.63
C GLN A 389 9.74 38.00 4.27
N LEU A 390 10.18 36.75 4.13
CA LEU A 390 10.67 36.24 2.84
C LEU A 390 9.49 35.94 1.89
N PRO A 391 9.65 36.19 0.58
CA PRO A 391 8.63 35.87 -0.43
C PRO A 391 8.31 34.37 -0.52
N GLU A 392 7.07 34.03 -0.87
CA GLU A 392 6.51 32.65 -0.84
C GLU A 392 7.26 31.61 -1.69
N PHE A 393 8.12 32.03 -2.63
CA PHE A 393 8.95 31.12 -3.42
C PHE A 393 10.17 30.58 -2.64
N ILE A 394 10.57 31.24 -1.55
CA ILE A 394 11.71 30.83 -0.73
C ILE A 394 11.23 29.81 0.30
N THR A 395 11.35 28.53 -0.05
CA THR A 395 11.12 27.44 0.90
C THR A 395 12.33 27.24 1.80
N ARG A 396 12.10 26.67 3.00
CA ARG A 396 13.18 26.23 3.91
C ARG A 396 14.20 25.36 3.17
N ASP A 397 13.72 24.43 2.34
CA ASP A 397 14.57 23.51 1.59
C ASP A 397 15.45 24.24 0.57
N LEU A 398 14.93 25.30 -0.08
CA LEU A 398 15.71 26.15 -0.99
C LEU A 398 16.80 26.91 -0.24
N LEU A 399 16.51 27.45 0.95
CA LEU A 399 17.51 28.14 1.78
C LEU A 399 18.62 27.18 2.21
N VAL A 400 18.26 25.98 2.69
CA VAL A 400 19.22 24.95 3.09
C VAL A 400 20.07 24.52 1.88
N MET A 401 19.45 24.29 0.73
CA MET A 401 20.17 23.96 -0.51
C MET A 401 21.14 25.08 -0.93
N THR A 402 20.71 26.33 -0.84
CA THR A 402 21.56 27.50 -1.17
C THR A 402 22.76 27.57 -0.21
N LEU A 403 22.54 27.34 1.09
CA LEU A 403 23.61 27.26 2.09
C LEU A 403 24.59 26.13 1.78
N CYS A 404 24.10 24.93 1.45
CA CYS A 404 24.95 23.80 1.06
C CYS A 404 25.79 24.13 -0.18
N CYS A 405 25.21 24.80 -1.18
CA CYS A 405 25.94 25.25 -2.38
C CYS A 405 27.01 26.30 -2.04
N ILE A 406 26.72 27.24 -1.14
CA ILE A 406 27.71 28.22 -0.67
C ILE A 406 28.88 27.51 0.00
N VAL A 407 28.61 26.59 0.93
CA VAL A 407 29.65 25.78 1.60
C VAL A 407 30.48 25.01 0.58
N PHE A 408 29.85 24.39 -0.42
CA PHE A 408 30.55 23.67 -1.49
C PHE A 408 31.47 24.58 -2.30
N VAL A 409 30.99 25.75 -2.74
CA VAL A 409 31.81 26.72 -3.49
C VAL A 409 32.98 27.22 -2.63
N VAL A 410 32.75 27.51 -1.34
CA VAL A 410 33.83 27.92 -0.43
C VAL A 410 34.88 26.82 -0.31
N LEU A 411 34.47 25.57 -0.09
CA LEU A 411 35.40 24.44 0.01
C LEU A 411 36.19 24.19 -1.28
N LEU A 412 35.65 24.49 -2.46
CA LEU A 412 36.41 24.38 -3.71
C LEU A 412 37.49 25.48 -3.86
N ASN A 413 37.33 26.62 -3.19
CA ASN A 413 38.25 27.76 -3.30
C ASN A 413 39.27 27.83 -2.15
N VAL A 414 39.01 27.19 -1.02
CA VAL A 414 39.93 27.14 0.13
C VAL A 414 40.87 25.94 -0.03
N SER A 415 42.18 26.17 -0.16
CA SER A 415 43.18 25.10 -0.22
C SER A 415 43.41 24.47 1.15
N LEU A 416 42.75 23.33 1.43
CA LEU A 416 42.96 22.52 2.64
C LEU A 416 43.95 21.38 2.40
N PHE A 417 44.02 20.88 1.16
CA PHE A 417 44.90 19.77 0.76
C PHE A 417 45.84 20.20 -0.36
N ASP A 418 47.00 19.55 -0.44
CA ASP A 418 48.05 19.84 -1.43
C ASP A 418 47.63 19.42 -2.85
N GLU A 419 46.88 18.32 -2.96
CA GLU A 419 46.46 17.76 -4.24
C GLU A 419 45.02 18.18 -4.62
N PRO A 420 44.79 18.61 -5.87
CA PRO A 420 43.48 19.10 -6.31
C PRO A 420 42.41 17.99 -6.33
N GLU A 421 42.79 16.72 -6.49
CA GLU A 421 41.83 15.61 -6.44
C GLU A 421 41.29 15.41 -5.02
N GLN A 422 42.17 15.50 -4.02
CA GLN A 422 41.79 15.36 -2.60
C GLN A 422 40.87 16.51 -2.18
N GLN A 423 41.22 17.75 -2.56
CA GLN A 423 40.41 18.94 -2.29
C GLN A 423 39.01 18.84 -2.92
N ASN A 424 38.94 18.50 -4.21
CA ASN A 424 37.68 18.37 -4.92
C ASN A 424 36.84 17.23 -4.36
N CYS A 425 37.47 16.10 -4.01
CA CYS A 425 36.79 14.98 -3.37
C CYS A 425 36.21 15.37 -2.01
N PHE A 426 36.98 16.09 -1.19
CA PHE A 426 36.55 16.54 0.13
C PHE A 426 35.36 17.49 0.03
N ALA A 427 35.38 18.42 -0.92
CA ALA A 427 34.24 19.30 -1.20
C ALA A 427 32.98 18.50 -1.58
N ILE A 428 33.10 17.50 -2.46
CA ILE A 428 31.98 16.62 -2.83
C ILE A 428 31.48 15.82 -1.62
N LEU A 429 32.38 15.25 -0.83
CA LEU A 429 32.05 14.46 0.36
C LEU A 429 31.21 15.28 1.34
N ILE A 430 31.66 16.49 1.69
CA ILE A 430 30.92 17.37 2.61
C ILE A 430 29.60 17.82 1.99
N PHE A 431 29.59 18.18 0.71
CA PHE A 431 28.37 18.62 0.04
C PHE A 431 27.31 17.51 -0.04
N ALA A 432 27.69 16.31 -0.46
CA ALA A 432 26.80 15.15 -0.50
C ALA A 432 26.31 14.78 0.92
N SER A 433 27.20 14.82 1.92
CA SER A 433 26.85 14.56 3.32
C SER A 433 25.84 15.56 3.86
N LEU A 434 26.03 16.86 3.59
CA LEU A 434 25.07 17.90 3.99
C LEU A 434 23.73 17.73 3.28
N LEU A 435 23.72 17.44 1.98
CA LEU A 435 22.50 17.22 1.22
C LEU A 435 21.73 15.98 1.70
N TRP A 436 22.42 14.88 2.03
CA TRP A 436 21.78 13.69 2.58
C TRP A 436 21.30 13.90 4.02
N ALA A 437 22.08 14.56 4.88
CA ALA A 437 21.70 14.82 6.27
C ALA A 437 20.54 15.80 6.40
N THR A 438 20.46 16.80 5.51
CA THR A 438 19.39 17.80 5.54
C THR A 438 18.16 17.40 4.73
N GLU A 439 18.25 16.35 3.90
CA GLU A 439 17.21 15.93 2.94
C GLU A 439 16.68 17.08 2.07
N ALA A 440 17.52 18.09 1.78
CA ALA A 440 17.12 19.25 0.97
C ALA A 440 16.69 18.86 -0.47
N MET A 441 17.19 17.71 -0.93
CA MET A 441 16.73 17.01 -2.12
C MET A 441 16.46 15.53 -1.78
N PRO A 442 15.64 14.82 -2.57
CA PRO A 442 15.45 13.38 -2.38
C PRO A 442 16.79 12.64 -2.42
N LEU A 443 17.00 11.68 -1.52
CA LEU A 443 18.29 11.00 -1.32
C LEU A 443 18.88 10.42 -2.61
N PHE A 444 18.04 9.82 -3.46
CA PHE A 444 18.48 9.23 -4.73
C PHE A 444 18.95 10.30 -5.74
N VAL A 445 18.43 11.53 -5.68
CA VAL A 445 18.85 12.65 -6.56
C VAL A 445 20.25 13.10 -6.15
N THR A 446 20.50 13.24 -4.85
CA THR A 446 21.86 13.50 -4.32
C THR A 446 22.83 12.41 -4.76
N SER A 447 22.42 11.14 -4.73
CA SER A 447 23.25 10.02 -5.20
C SER A 447 23.53 10.02 -6.70
N LEU A 448 22.64 10.55 -7.54
CA LEU A 448 22.91 10.76 -8.97
C LEU A 448 23.81 11.98 -9.22
N LEU A 449 23.78 12.96 -8.33
CA LEU A 449 24.65 14.14 -8.39
C LEU A 449 26.12 13.78 -8.11
N VAL A 450 26.39 12.81 -7.24
CA VAL A 450 27.75 12.36 -6.91
C VAL A 450 28.57 11.98 -8.14
N PRO A 451 28.20 10.98 -8.98
CA PRO A 451 29.02 10.58 -10.12
C PRO A 451 29.17 11.72 -11.13
N LEU A 452 28.17 12.60 -11.27
CA LEU A 452 28.26 13.80 -12.11
C LEU A 452 29.39 14.72 -11.61
N LEU A 453 29.41 15.05 -10.31
CA LEU A 453 30.43 15.92 -9.72
C LEU A 453 31.81 15.28 -9.72
N VAL A 454 31.92 13.97 -9.44
CA VAL A 454 33.18 13.22 -9.47
C VAL A 454 33.85 13.31 -10.84
N VAL A 455 33.05 13.21 -11.92
CA VAL A 455 33.54 13.31 -13.29
C VAL A 455 33.84 14.77 -13.67
N MET A 456 32.96 15.72 -13.35
CA MET A 456 33.14 17.14 -13.69
C MET A 456 34.36 17.74 -13.00
N LEU A 457 34.58 17.40 -11.73
CA LEU A 457 35.73 17.87 -10.96
C LEU A 457 36.97 16.98 -11.12
N ARG A 458 36.91 15.96 -12.00
CA ARG A 458 38.01 15.05 -12.33
C ARG A 458 38.73 14.52 -11.09
N VAL A 459 37.97 13.92 -10.18
CA VAL A 459 38.46 13.47 -8.86
C VAL A 459 39.21 12.13 -8.94
N MET A 460 38.82 11.27 -9.88
CA MET A 460 39.40 9.92 -10.00
C MET A 460 40.84 9.97 -10.53
N ARG A 461 41.69 9.07 -10.01
CA ARG A 461 43.07 8.84 -10.46
C ARG A 461 43.21 7.49 -11.17
N SER A 462 44.25 7.37 -12.01
CA SER A 462 44.63 6.10 -12.64
C SER A 462 45.10 5.10 -11.58
N ASP A 463 44.89 3.82 -11.84
CA ASP A 463 45.35 2.72 -10.98
C ASP A 463 46.84 2.39 -11.23
N ASP A 464 47.47 3.03 -12.21
CA ASP A 464 48.92 2.93 -12.45
C ASP A 464 49.70 3.54 -11.27
N GLU A 465 50.94 3.09 -11.04
CA GLU A 465 51.84 3.58 -9.97
C GLU A 465 52.04 5.11 -9.97
N THR A 466 51.77 5.76 -11.10
CA THR A 466 51.89 7.22 -11.27
C THR A 466 50.67 8.01 -10.76
N HIS A 467 49.57 7.34 -10.38
CA HIS A 467 48.34 7.92 -9.82
C HIS A 467 47.86 9.20 -10.52
N THR A 468 47.98 9.24 -11.85
CA THR A 468 47.67 10.44 -12.63
C THR A 468 46.18 10.74 -12.67
N ARG A 469 45.84 12.02 -12.68
CA ARG A 469 44.44 12.48 -12.73
C ARG A 469 43.75 12.04 -14.02
N LEU A 470 42.65 11.31 -13.90
CA LEU A 470 41.91 10.82 -15.06
C LEU A 470 41.26 11.97 -15.85
N THR A 471 41.09 11.75 -17.15
CA THR A 471 40.26 12.62 -17.99
C THR A 471 38.79 12.40 -17.68
N ALA A 472 37.93 13.38 -17.94
CA ALA A 472 36.49 13.24 -17.69
C ALA A 472 35.89 12.02 -18.43
N TYR A 473 36.38 11.72 -19.65
CA TYR A 473 35.94 10.56 -20.42
C TYR A 473 36.31 9.23 -19.76
N ALA A 474 37.57 9.07 -19.32
CA ALA A 474 38.03 7.85 -18.67
C ALA A 474 37.38 7.69 -17.27
N GLY A 475 37.27 8.80 -16.52
CA GLY A 475 36.59 8.84 -15.22
C GLY A 475 35.12 8.44 -15.32
N ALA A 476 34.40 8.89 -16.36
CA ALA A 476 33.01 8.50 -16.60
C ALA A 476 32.86 6.99 -16.80
N LYS A 477 33.71 6.36 -17.62
CA LYS A 477 33.67 4.90 -17.81
C LYS A 477 33.93 4.15 -16.51
N LYS A 478 34.97 4.57 -15.77
CA LYS A 478 35.36 3.93 -14.50
C LYS A 478 34.26 4.07 -13.44
N ILE A 479 33.65 5.25 -13.29
CA ILE A 479 32.61 5.45 -12.27
C ILE A 479 31.34 4.65 -12.60
N PHE A 480 30.92 4.60 -13.87
CA PHE A 480 29.74 3.82 -14.26
C PHE A 480 29.96 2.31 -14.11
N SER A 481 31.17 1.80 -14.36
CA SER A 481 31.47 0.38 -14.11
C SER A 481 31.44 0.04 -12.61
N LEU A 482 31.87 0.96 -11.75
CA LEU A 482 31.84 0.78 -10.28
C LEU A 482 30.41 0.82 -9.73
N MET A 483 29.52 1.60 -10.36
CA MET A 483 28.11 1.67 -9.95
C MET A 483 27.36 0.36 -10.19
N PHE A 484 27.76 -0.46 -11.17
CA PHE A 484 27.10 -1.73 -11.47
C PHE A 484 27.84 -2.91 -10.80
N SER A 485 27.93 -2.88 -9.47
CA SER A 485 28.66 -3.88 -8.71
C SER A 485 27.83 -5.15 -8.39
N PRO A 486 28.49 -6.28 -8.04
CA PRO A 486 27.82 -7.52 -7.61
C PRO A 486 26.87 -7.31 -6.43
N VAL A 487 27.20 -6.35 -5.56
CA VAL A 487 26.41 -5.94 -4.40
C VAL A 487 25.06 -5.33 -4.82
N ILE A 488 25.01 -4.59 -5.93
CA ILE A 488 23.76 -4.08 -6.51
C ILE A 488 22.90 -5.22 -7.09
N MET A 489 23.55 -6.21 -7.71
CA MET A 489 22.85 -7.40 -8.19
C MET A 489 22.28 -8.23 -7.04
N LEU A 490 23.01 -8.34 -5.93
CA LEU A 490 22.53 -8.95 -4.68
C LEU A 490 21.24 -8.29 -4.18
N LEU A 491 21.22 -6.96 -4.17
CA LEU A 491 20.08 -6.16 -3.74
C LEU A 491 18.85 -6.37 -4.65
N LEU A 492 19.04 -6.41 -5.97
CA LEU A 492 17.98 -6.75 -6.92
C LEU A 492 17.41 -8.17 -6.69
N GLY A 493 18.29 -9.16 -6.47
CA GLY A 493 17.90 -10.54 -6.13
C GLY A 493 17.07 -10.61 -4.86
N GLY A 494 17.52 -9.92 -3.81
CA GLY A 494 16.78 -9.79 -2.55
C GLY A 494 15.40 -9.17 -2.73
N PHE A 495 15.29 -8.11 -3.54
CA PHE A 495 13.99 -7.50 -3.84
C PHE A 495 13.05 -8.42 -4.61
N ALA A 496 13.56 -9.23 -5.54
CA ALA A 496 12.74 -10.23 -6.23
C ALA A 496 12.20 -11.29 -5.25
N VAL A 497 13.03 -11.79 -4.33
CA VAL A 497 12.62 -12.72 -3.26
C VAL A 497 11.57 -12.07 -2.36
N ALA A 498 11.84 -10.87 -1.85
CA ALA A 498 10.94 -10.13 -0.98
C ALA A 498 9.59 -9.84 -1.65
N ALA A 499 9.60 -9.42 -2.92
CA ALA A 499 8.40 -9.15 -3.70
C ALA A 499 7.56 -10.41 -3.90
N ALA A 500 8.18 -11.54 -4.25
CA ALA A 500 7.48 -12.82 -4.39
C ALA A 500 6.87 -13.27 -3.05
N MET A 501 7.63 -13.23 -1.95
CA MET A 501 7.12 -13.61 -0.62
C MET A 501 5.94 -12.73 -0.17
N SER A 502 5.96 -11.43 -0.50
CA SER A 502 4.90 -10.48 -0.16
C SER A 502 3.64 -10.69 -1.02
N LYS A 503 3.81 -10.83 -2.34
CA LYS A 503 2.73 -11.00 -3.32
C LYS A 503 1.90 -12.26 -3.07
N PHE A 504 2.55 -13.36 -2.72
CA PHE A 504 1.88 -14.63 -2.40
C PHE A 504 1.51 -14.78 -0.92
N HIS A 505 1.61 -13.68 -0.15
CA HIS A 505 1.26 -13.60 1.27
C HIS A 505 1.93 -14.66 2.15
N ILE A 506 3.10 -15.17 1.73
CA ILE A 506 3.86 -16.20 2.45
C ILE A 506 4.32 -15.66 3.80
N ALA A 507 4.88 -14.44 3.80
CA ALA A 507 5.30 -13.78 5.05
C ALA A 507 4.13 -13.54 6.01
N LYS A 508 2.94 -13.21 5.48
CA LYS A 508 1.73 -13.05 6.29
C LYS A 508 1.30 -14.39 6.89
N ALA A 509 1.33 -15.47 6.11
CA ALA A 509 1.01 -16.81 6.59
C ALA A 509 1.99 -17.29 7.66
N MET A 510 3.29 -17.09 7.47
CA MET A 510 4.31 -17.40 8.49
C MET A 510 4.06 -16.62 9.78
N ALA A 511 3.81 -15.31 9.67
CA ALA A 511 3.54 -14.44 10.80
C ALA A 511 2.29 -14.87 11.59
N THR A 512 1.17 -15.21 10.93
CA THR A 512 -0.05 -15.67 11.62
C THR A 512 0.10 -17.04 12.26
N VAL A 513 0.87 -17.94 11.66
CA VAL A 513 1.19 -19.27 12.23
C VAL A 513 2.00 -19.14 13.53
N VAL A 514 2.96 -18.21 13.59
CA VAL A 514 3.74 -17.94 14.81
C VAL A 514 2.86 -17.25 15.84
N LEU A 515 2.10 -16.23 15.43
CA LEU A 515 1.31 -15.42 16.34
C LEU A 515 0.11 -16.16 16.93
N SER A 516 -0.48 -17.11 16.20
CA SER A 516 -1.52 -18.00 16.72
C SER A 516 -1.02 -18.93 17.83
N ARG A 517 0.30 -19.15 17.94
CA ARG A 517 0.93 -19.93 19.02
C ARG A 517 1.39 -19.10 20.23
N ALA A 518 1.25 -17.78 20.19
CA ALA A 518 1.74 -16.88 21.24
C ALA A 518 0.94 -16.95 22.56
N GLY A 519 -0.26 -17.55 22.54
CA GLY A 519 -1.15 -17.63 23.69
C GLY A 519 -1.83 -16.29 24.02
N THR A 520 -2.26 -16.11 25.28
CA THR A 520 -3.09 -14.97 25.74
C THR A 520 -2.36 -13.99 26.66
N ARG A 521 -1.11 -14.31 27.08
CA ARG A 521 -0.33 -13.47 28.01
C ARG A 521 0.29 -12.29 27.27
N PRO A 522 0.08 -11.03 27.70
CA PRO A 522 0.61 -9.83 27.00
C PRO A 522 2.13 -9.86 26.76
N SER A 523 2.91 -10.37 27.72
CA SER A 523 4.36 -10.49 27.58
C SER A 523 4.79 -11.49 26.50
N ALA A 524 4.11 -12.61 26.39
CA ALA A 524 4.37 -13.62 25.36
C ALA A 524 3.89 -13.16 23.98
N VAL A 525 2.74 -12.47 23.92
CA VAL A 525 2.21 -11.86 22.69
C VAL A 525 3.16 -10.78 22.18
N LEU A 526 3.71 -9.94 23.07
CA LEU A 526 4.72 -8.94 22.70
C LEU A 526 5.95 -9.61 22.09
N LEU A 527 6.55 -10.58 22.78
CA LEU A 527 7.75 -11.28 22.29
C LEU A 527 7.49 -11.99 20.96
N ALA A 528 6.35 -12.65 20.81
CA ALA A 528 5.98 -13.30 19.56
C ALA A 528 5.87 -12.30 18.40
N ASN A 529 5.26 -11.14 18.63
CA ASN A 529 5.18 -10.09 17.61
C ASN A 529 6.55 -9.48 17.29
N MET A 530 7.42 -9.32 18.29
CA MET A 530 8.80 -8.86 18.07
C MET A 530 9.58 -9.86 17.21
N LEU A 531 9.56 -11.16 17.55
CA LEU A 531 10.24 -12.20 16.76
C LEU A 531 9.70 -12.29 15.33
N VAL A 532 8.37 -12.17 15.16
CA VAL A 532 7.75 -12.10 13.83
C VAL A 532 8.26 -10.88 13.06
N ALA A 533 8.36 -9.72 13.71
CA ALA A 533 8.88 -8.51 13.08
C ALA A 533 10.36 -8.64 12.70
N THR A 534 11.20 -9.22 13.56
CA THR A 534 12.62 -9.48 13.30
C THR A 534 12.81 -10.41 12.11
N ILE A 535 12.10 -11.55 12.08
CA ILE A 535 12.16 -12.52 10.98
C ILE A 535 11.60 -11.91 9.69
N ALA A 536 10.47 -11.20 9.75
CA ALA A 536 9.90 -10.55 8.57
C ALA A 536 10.86 -9.47 8.01
N SER A 537 11.51 -8.69 8.87
CA SER A 537 12.47 -7.65 8.48
C SER A 537 13.75 -8.25 7.89
N MET A 538 14.20 -9.40 8.41
CA MET A 538 15.36 -10.14 7.91
C MET A 538 15.23 -10.51 6.42
N TRP A 539 14.02 -10.82 5.94
CA TRP A 539 13.80 -11.33 4.58
C TRP A 539 13.10 -10.37 3.62
N ILE A 540 12.28 -9.44 4.14
CA ILE A 540 11.54 -8.50 3.29
C ILE A 540 12.31 -7.18 3.17
N SER A 541 12.34 -6.43 4.27
CA SER A 541 13.10 -5.19 4.46
C SER A 541 12.68 -4.54 5.77
N ASN A 542 13.58 -3.72 6.31
CA ASN A 542 13.31 -2.79 7.39
C ASN A 542 12.24 -1.72 7.08
N VAL A 543 11.74 -1.61 5.85
CA VAL A 543 10.65 -0.65 5.49
C VAL A 543 9.29 -1.33 5.42
N ALA A 544 9.19 -2.47 4.73
CA ALA A 544 7.90 -3.12 4.47
C ALA A 544 7.47 -4.07 5.60
N ALA A 545 8.41 -4.71 6.30
CA ALA A 545 8.08 -5.64 7.39
C ALA A 545 7.33 -4.99 8.57
N PRO A 546 7.69 -3.78 9.06
CA PRO A 546 6.92 -3.11 10.11
C PRO A 546 5.47 -2.87 9.70
N VAL A 547 5.23 -2.41 8.47
CA VAL A 547 3.87 -2.12 7.95
C VAL A 547 3.02 -3.39 7.92
N LEU A 548 3.61 -4.52 7.50
CA LEU A 548 2.96 -5.83 7.56
C LEU A 548 2.62 -6.20 9.01
N CYS A 549 3.55 -6.04 9.93
CA CYS A 549 3.35 -6.40 11.34
C CYS A 549 2.29 -5.50 12.01
N PHE A 550 2.32 -4.19 11.77
CA PHE A 550 1.29 -3.25 12.23
C PHE A 550 -0.11 -3.60 11.69
N SER A 551 -0.19 -4.02 10.43
CA SER A 551 -1.46 -4.49 9.84
C SER A 551 -1.98 -5.76 10.51
N LEU A 552 -1.09 -6.65 10.96
CA LEU A 552 -1.46 -7.90 11.65
C LEU A 552 -1.91 -7.68 13.09
N ILE A 553 -1.36 -6.69 13.78
CA ILE A 553 -1.75 -6.37 15.16
C ILE A 553 -2.95 -5.43 15.25
N GLN A 554 -3.39 -4.80 14.16
CA GLN A 554 -4.58 -3.92 14.19
C GLN A 554 -5.81 -4.55 14.85
N PRO A 555 -6.18 -5.82 14.58
CA PRO A 555 -7.28 -6.48 15.29
C PRO A 555 -7.07 -6.54 16.80
N ILE A 556 -5.83 -6.71 17.27
CA ILE A 556 -5.48 -6.66 18.70
C ILE A 556 -5.65 -5.24 19.23
N LEU A 557 -5.10 -4.25 18.52
CA LEU A 557 -5.16 -2.84 18.94
C LEU A 557 -6.60 -2.34 19.12
N ARG A 558 -7.52 -2.73 18.23
CA ARG A 558 -8.95 -2.37 18.33
C ARG A 558 -9.67 -2.93 19.55
N THR A 559 -9.17 -4.00 20.14
CA THR A 559 -9.75 -4.59 21.36
C THR A 559 -9.24 -3.95 22.64
N LEU A 560 -8.17 -3.13 22.55
CA LEU A 560 -7.58 -2.46 23.70
C LEU A 560 -8.30 -1.14 23.98
N PRO A 561 -8.41 -0.73 25.25
CA PRO A 561 -8.95 0.59 25.58
C PRO A 561 -8.06 1.71 24.99
N PRO A 562 -8.65 2.83 24.54
CA PRO A 562 -7.91 3.97 24.02
C PRO A 562 -6.85 4.44 25.03
N GLY A 563 -5.60 4.60 24.57
CA GLY A 563 -4.49 5.03 25.43
C GLY A 563 -3.86 3.94 26.31
N SER A 564 -4.19 2.65 26.09
CA SER A 564 -3.53 1.55 26.82
C SER A 564 -2.00 1.58 26.66
N SER A 565 -1.28 1.30 27.76
CA SER A 565 0.19 1.18 27.73
C SER A 565 0.65 0.02 26.85
N PHE A 566 -0.16 -1.06 26.78
CA PHE A 566 0.15 -2.22 25.96
C PHE A 566 0.11 -1.92 24.45
N GLY A 567 -0.81 -1.09 23.97
CA GLY A 567 -0.84 -0.67 22.56
C GLY A 567 0.46 0.05 22.17
N LYS A 568 0.94 0.96 23.02
CA LYS A 568 2.23 1.65 22.85
C LYS A 568 3.40 0.66 22.86
N CYS A 569 3.41 -0.23 23.84
CA CYS A 569 4.42 -1.27 24.02
C CYS A 569 4.54 -2.19 22.79
N LEU A 570 3.40 -2.60 22.22
CA LEU A 570 3.35 -3.50 21.06
C LEU A 570 3.86 -2.81 19.79
N ILE A 571 3.42 -1.58 19.53
CA ILE A 571 3.85 -0.81 18.35
C ILE A 571 5.35 -0.49 18.44
N LEU A 572 5.83 -0.07 19.61
CA LEU A 572 7.25 0.24 19.81
C LEU A 572 8.12 -1.02 19.75
N GLY A 573 7.64 -2.14 20.31
CA GLY A 573 8.32 -3.44 20.22
C GLY A 573 8.51 -3.89 18.78
N ILE A 574 7.48 -3.80 17.93
CA ILE A 574 7.60 -4.14 16.51
C ILE A 574 8.57 -3.20 15.78
N ALA A 575 8.56 -1.91 16.07
CA ALA A 575 9.46 -0.94 15.44
C ALA A 575 10.93 -1.24 15.76
N LEU A 576 11.24 -1.42 17.05
CA LEU A 576 12.60 -1.70 17.50
C LEU A 576 13.07 -3.08 17.02
N ALA A 577 12.24 -4.11 17.12
CA ALA A 577 12.54 -5.45 16.63
C ALA A 577 12.75 -5.48 15.10
N SER A 578 12.03 -4.65 14.34
CA SER A 578 12.26 -4.54 12.89
C SER A 578 13.61 -3.90 12.54
N ASN A 579 14.08 -2.92 13.33
CA ASN A 579 15.43 -2.38 13.17
C ASN A 579 16.49 -3.45 13.51
N VAL A 580 16.28 -4.23 14.57
CA VAL A 580 17.15 -5.38 14.91
C VAL A 580 17.15 -6.42 13.79
N GLY A 581 15.98 -6.79 13.27
CA GLY A 581 15.85 -7.67 12.11
C GLY A 581 16.53 -7.11 10.86
N GLY A 582 16.65 -5.78 10.76
CA GLY A 582 17.42 -5.08 9.73
C GLY A 582 18.92 -5.36 9.78
N MET A 583 19.46 -5.86 10.90
CA MET A 583 20.84 -6.29 11.08
C MET A 583 21.07 -7.76 10.68
N ALA A 584 19.99 -8.57 10.70
CA ALA A 584 20.08 -10.02 10.71
C ALA A 584 20.60 -10.64 9.40
N SER A 585 20.32 -10.03 8.24
CA SER A 585 20.78 -10.55 6.95
C SER A 585 21.52 -9.49 6.12
N PRO A 586 22.39 -9.91 5.18
CA PRO A 586 23.00 -9.01 4.21
C PRO A 586 21.99 -8.16 3.43
N ILE A 587 20.81 -8.72 3.12
CA ILE A 587 19.79 -8.08 2.26
C ILE A 587 18.71 -7.31 3.02
N SER A 588 18.63 -7.45 4.35
CA SER A 588 17.53 -6.89 5.14
C SER A 588 17.52 -5.36 5.16
N SER A 589 18.69 -4.75 4.98
CA SER A 589 18.82 -3.30 4.98
C SER A 589 19.94 -2.80 4.04
N PRO A 590 19.79 -1.59 3.44
CA PRO A 590 20.76 -1.06 2.50
C PRO A 590 22.15 -0.86 3.10
N GLN A 591 22.24 -0.49 4.37
CA GLN A 591 23.50 -0.29 5.08
C GLN A 591 24.35 -1.56 5.18
N ASN A 592 23.74 -2.75 5.28
CA ASN A 592 24.46 -4.02 5.33
C ASN A 592 25.12 -4.32 3.97
N ILE A 593 24.37 -4.07 2.90
CA ILE A 593 24.81 -4.20 1.52
C ILE A 593 25.99 -3.25 1.25
N ILE A 594 25.87 -1.99 1.68
CA ILE A 594 26.96 -1.01 1.58
C ILE A 594 28.19 -1.48 2.38
N ALA A 595 28.01 -2.07 3.56
CA ALA A 595 29.12 -2.56 4.37
C ALA A 595 29.92 -3.67 3.68
N ILE A 596 29.24 -4.58 2.98
CA ILE A 596 29.87 -5.68 2.26
C ILE A 596 30.82 -5.17 1.16
N GLU A 597 30.48 -4.06 0.50
CA GLU A 597 31.35 -3.42 -0.50
C GLU A 597 32.68 -2.92 0.10
N TYR A 598 32.69 -2.55 1.39
CA TYR A 598 33.90 -2.07 2.08
C TYR A 598 34.65 -3.17 2.85
N MET A 599 34.24 -4.43 2.70
CA MET A 599 34.93 -5.57 3.30
C MET A 599 35.65 -6.37 2.22
N ASN A 600 36.98 -6.50 2.35
CA ASN A 600 37.81 -7.30 1.45
C ASN A 600 38.62 -8.34 2.26
N PRO A 601 38.38 -9.66 2.08
CA PRO A 601 37.32 -10.25 1.26
C PRO A 601 35.92 -9.98 1.82
N ALA A 602 34.91 -9.99 0.94
CA ALA A 602 33.51 -9.86 1.34
C ALA A 602 33.14 -11.03 2.28
N PRO A 603 32.39 -10.78 3.38
CA PRO A 603 31.96 -11.86 4.24
C PRO A 603 30.97 -12.77 3.52
N SER A 604 31.18 -14.07 3.66
CA SER A 604 30.17 -15.05 3.28
C SER A 604 28.89 -14.83 4.08
N TRP A 605 27.75 -15.23 3.51
CA TRP A 605 26.47 -15.18 4.21
C TRP A 605 26.47 -15.96 5.53
N LEU A 606 27.24 -17.06 5.59
CA LEU A 606 27.34 -17.86 6.80
C LEU A 606 28.13 -17.13 7.90
N GLU A 607 29.25 -16.47 7.55
CA GLU A 607 29.98 -15.62 8.50
C GLU A 607 29.10 -14.47 9.00
N TRP A 608 28.32 -13.83 8.10
CA TRP A 608 27.38 -12.79 8.50
C TRP A 608 26.35 -13.30 9.51
N PHE A 609 25.70 -14.43 9.23
CA PHE A 609 24.69 -15.00 10.11
C PHE A 609 25.26 -15.49 11.44
N PHE A 610 26.48 -16.02 11.44
CA PHE A 610 27.17 -16.44 12.66
C PHE A 610 27.35 -15.28 13.64
N VAL A 611 27.62 -14.07 13.14
CA VAL A 611 27.76 -12.87 13.97
C VAL A 611 26.40 -12.21 14.25
N ALA A 612 25.60 -11.96 13.21
CA ALA A 612 24.40 -11.13 13.32
C ALA A 612 23.26 -11.81 14.08
N LEU A 613 22.99 -13.11 13.86
CA LEU A 613 21.83 -13.77 14.47
C LEU A 613 21.91 -13.83 16.01
N PRO A 614 23.04 -14.19 16.64
CA PRO A 614 23.17 -14.14 18.09
C PRO A 614 23.00 -12.74 18.67
N ILE A 615 23.56 -11.72 18.00
CA ILE A 615 23.40 -10.31 18.39
C ILE A 615 21.93 -9.92 18.35
N CYS A 616 21.25 -10.19 17.24
CA CYS A 616 19.83 -9.86 17.07
C CYS A 616 18.94 -10.51 18.14
N LEU A 617 19.18 -11.79 18.43
CA LEU A 617 18.42 -12.51 19.45
C LEU A 617 18.58 -11.88 20.84
N ILE A 618 19.80 -11.52 21.23
CA ILE A 618 20.07 -10.91 22.53
C ILE A 618 19.53 -9.49 22.60
N CYS A 619 19.67 -8.71 21.52
CA CYS A 619 19.07 -7.39 21.41
C CYS A 619 17.55 -7.46 21.56
N ASP A 620 16.87 -8.36 20.84
CA ASP A 620 15.41 -8.53 20.94
C ASP A 620 14.96 -8.92 22.34
N LEU A 621 15.65 -9.85 22.99
CA LEU A 621 15.34 -10.24 24.37
C LEU A 621 15.55 -9.09 25.35
N ALA A 622 16.61 -8.31 25.18
CA ALA A 622 16.87 -7.17 26.05
C ALA A 622 15.86 -6.03 25.83
N ILE A 623 15.50 -5.74 24.57
CA ILE A 623 14.46 -4.77 24.23
C ILE A 623 13.11 -5.22 24.80
N TRP A 624 12.80 -6.51 24.72
CA TRP A 624 11.60 -7.08 25.33
C TRP A 624 11.56 -6.85 26.84
N VAL A 625 12.66 -7.10 27.56
CA VAL A 625 12.77 -6.82 29.00
C VAL A 625 12.60 -5.32 29.30
N ILE A 626 13.24 -4.43 28.53
CA ILE A 626 13.10 -2.97 28.70
C ILE A 626 11.63 -2.55 28.52
N LEU A 627 10.96 -3.07 27.50
CA LEU A 627 9.55 -2.77 27.22
C LEU A 627 8.62 -3.24 28.34
N LEU A 628 8.87 -4.43 28.89
CA LEU A 628 8.12 -4.94 30.04
C LEU A 628 8.34 -4.08 31.29
N TRP A 629 9.57 -3.61 31.51
CA TRP A 629 9.91 -2.78 32.66
C TRP A 629 9.31 -1.37 32.57
N VAL A 630 9.27 -0.78 31.38
CA VAL A 630 8.77 0.60 31.18
C VAL A 630 7.24 0.68 31.13
N TYR A 631 6.56 -0.30 30.52
CA TYR A 631 5.12 -0.22 30.26
C TYR A 631 4.25 -1.15 31.12
N GLU A 632 4.84 -2.09 31.86
CA GLU A 632 4.19 -3.05 32.77
C GLU A 632 2.87 -3.65 32.21
N PRO A 633 2.90 -4.29 31.02
CA PRO A 633 1.68 -4.65 30.31
C PRO A 633 0.84 -5.76 30.96
N SER A 634 1.44 -6.57 31.84
CA SER A 634 0.78 -7.70 32.52
C SER A 634 -0.21 -7.31 33.61
N SER A 635 -0.06 -6.11 34.20
CA SER A 635 -0.92 -5.66 35.30
C SER A 635 -2.18 -4.93 34.83
N ASN A 636 -2.15 -4.37 33.61
CA ASN A 636 -3.13 -3.39 33.13
C ASN A 636 -3.97 -3.85 31.91
N THR A 637 -3.80 -5.08 31.42
CA THR A 637 -4.44 -5.53 30.17
C THR A 637 -5.25 -6.82 30.37
N PRO A 638 -6.55 -6.86 30.01
CA PRO A 638 -7.33 -8.09 29.99
C PRO A 638 -6.80 -9.08 28.94
N THR A 639 -7.15 -10.37 29.07
CA THR A 639 -6.67 -11.46 28.22
C THR A 639 -6.91 -11.17 26.73
N ILE A 640 -5.83 -11.16 25.95
CA ILE A 640 -5.89 -10.86 24.52
C ILE A 640 -6.51 -12.04 23.77
N SER A 641 -7.47 -11.76 22.88
CA SER A 641 -8.02 -12.77 21.99
C SER A 641 -6.96 -13.23 21.00
N THR A 642 -6.67 -14.53 20.98
CA THR A 642 -5.68 -15.14 20.08
C THR A 642 -6.06 -14.92 18.62
N ILE A 643 -5.11 -14.51 17.79
CA ILE A 643 -5.30 -14.45 16.34
C ILE A 643 -5.45 -15.90 15.83
N ARG A 644 -6.60 -16.21 15.20
CA ARG A 644 -6.79 -17.53 14.56
C ARG A 644 -5.87 -17.64 13.36
N SER A 645 -5.16 -18.77 13.25
CA SER A 645 -4.38 -19.10 12.06
C SER A 645 -5.31 -19.20 10.86
N THR A 646 -4.93 -18.55 9.77
CA THR A 646 -5.50 -18.83 8.46
C THR A 646 -5.18 -20.29 8.11
N LYS A 647 -6.20 -21.12 7.83
CA LYS A 647 -6.05 -22.53 7.42
C LYS A 647 -6.13 -22.67 5.90
N ASP A 648 -5.58 -21.71 5.17
CA ASP A 648 -5.59 -21.77 3.71
C ASP A 648 -4.60 -22.86 3.26
N PRO A 649 -4.97 -23.75 2.32
CA PRO A 649 -4.07 -24.76 1.82
C PRO A 649 -2.89 -24.12 1.09
N ILE A 650 -1.68 -24.64 1.30
CA ILE A 650 -0.47 -24.14 0.66
C ILE A 650 -0.59 -24.36 -0.86
N THR A 651 -0.55 -23.27 -1.63
CA THR A 651 -0.67 -23.33 -3.09
C THR A 651 0.64 -23.83 -3.72
N GLY A 652 0.58 -24.55 -4.84
CA GLY A 652 1.78 -25.01 -5.57
C GLY A 652 2.74 -23.86 -5.92
N THR A 653 2.21 -22.68 -6.24
CA THR A 653 3.01 -21.47 -6.48
C THR A 653 3.73 -20.97 -5.22
N GLN A 654 3.12 -21.09 -4.03
CA GLN A 654 3.78 -20.76 -2.76
C GLN A 654 4.93 -21.71 -2.47
N VAL A 655 4.74 -23.01 -2.75
CA VAL A 655 5.82 -24.01 -2.62
C VAL A 655 6.97 -23.68 -3.56
N PHE A 656 6.69 -23.33 -4.81
CA PHE A 656 7.71 -22.92 -5.77
C PHE A 656 8.50 -21.69 -5.30
N VAL A 657 7.80 -20.64 -4.84
CA VAL A 657 8.45 -19.43 -4.31
C VAL A 657 9.33 -19.75 -3.10
N CYS A 658 8.83 -20.55 -2.15
CA CYS A 658 9.62 -21.00 -1.00
C CYS A 658 10.84 -21.83 -1.44
N ALA A 659 10.68 -22.76 -2.39
CA ALA A 659 11.77 -23.59 -2.89
C ALA A 659 12.86 -22.77 -3.55
N VAL A 660 12.52 -21.86 -4.47
CA VAL A 660 13.48 -20.96 -5.13
C VAL A 660 14.20 -20.09 -4.09
N THR A 661 13.47 -19.58 -3.10
CA THR A 661 14.04 -18.75 -2.03
C THR A 661 15.05 -19.53 -1.20
N VAL A 662 14.68 -20.73 -0.72
CA VAL A 662 15.57 -21.60 0.07
C VAL A 662 16.79 -22.03 -0.74
N ILE A 663 16.60 -22.42 -2.01
CA ILE A 663 17.71 -22.79 -2.90
C ILE A 663 18.67 -21.62 -3.11
N THR A 664 18.15 -20.41 -3.32
CA THR A 664 18.98 -19.20 -3.48
C THR A 664 19.79 -18.90 -2.22
N ILE A 665 19.19 -19.02 -1.04
CA ILE A 665 19.88 -18.84 0.24
C ILE A 665 20.98 -19.90 0.43
N LEU A 666 20.68 -21.17 0.13
CA LEU A 666 21.67 -22.24 0.21
C LEU A 666 22.83 -22.02 -0.76
N LEU A 667 22.56 -21.53 -1.98
CA LEU A 667 23.59 -21.16 -2.95
C LEU A 667 24.48 -20.03 -2.43
N TRP A 668 23.92 -18.98 -1.82
CA TRP A 668 24.71 -17.93 -1.18
C TRP A 668 25.53 -18.43 0.00
N CYS A 669 25.00 -19.35 0.81
CA CYS A 669 25.78 -19.96 1.89
C CYS A 669 26.91 -20.87 1.39
N LEU A 670 26.79 -21.42 0.17
CA LEU A 670 27.77 -22.31 -0.45
C LEU A 670 28.64 -21.61 -1.52
N GLU A 671 28.55 -20.28 -1.64
CA GLU A 671 29.20 -19.48 -2.68
C GLU A 671 30.68 -19.83 -2.84
N HIS A 672 31.45 -19.82 -1.74
CA HIS A 672 32.90 -20.08 -1.78
C HIS A 672 33.25 -21.47 -2.36
N ARG A 673 32.36 -22.46 -2.23
CA ARG A 673 32.56 -23.80 -2.81
C ARG A 673 32.18 -23.87 -4.30
N LEU A 674 31.41 -22.89 -4.77
CA LEU A 674 30.81 -22.83 -6.11
C LEU A 674 31.34 -21.66 -6.94
N GLU A 675 32.39 -20.97 -6.51
CA GLU A 675 33.05 -19.87 -7.24
C GLU A 675 33.44 -20.29 -8.67
N TRP A 676 33.87 -21.53 -8.86
CA TRP A 676 34.24 -22.05 -10.19
C TRP A 676 33.07 -22.07 -11.19
N LEU A 677 31.83 -22.11 -10.70
CA LEU A 677 30.62 -22.18 -11.52
C LEU A 677 29.93 -20.82 -11.64
N PHE A 678 29.71 -20.14 -10.52
CA PHE A 678 28.93 -18.89 -10.46
C PHE A 678 29.80 -17.62 -10.38
N GLY A 679 31.09 -17.74 -10.08
CA GLY A 679 32.00 -16.62 -9.87
C GLY A 679 31.78 -15.93 -8.52
N ASP A 680 30.68 -15.19 -8.39
CA ASP A 680 30.42 -14.23 -7.32
C ASP A 680 28.94 -14.24 -6.90
N MET A 681 28.62 -13.90 -5.64
CA MET A 681 27.26 -13.80 -5.09
C MET A 681 26.30 -12.95 -5.93
N GLY A 682 26.82 -11.93 -6.63
CA GLY A 682 26.02 -11.09 -7.51
C GLY A 682 25.37 -11.86 -8.66
N LEU A 683 26.01 -12.91 -9.17
CA LEU A 683 25.46 -13.75 -10.23
C LEU A 683 24.39 -14.70 -9.71
N ILE A 684 24.59 -15.26 -8.51
CA ILE A 684 23.60 -16.10 -7.82
C ILE A 684 22.29 -15.31 -7.61
N ALA A 685 22.39 -14.01 -7.33
CA ALA A 685 21.24 -13.14 -7.13
C ALA A 685 20.35 -12.95 -8.38
N ILE A 686 20.85 -13.28 -9.57
CA ILE A 686 20.06 -13.25 -10.82
C ILE A 686 19.07 -14.42 -10.89
N ILE A 687 19.36 -15.55 -10.23
CA ILE A 687 18.53 -16.77 -10.25
C ILE A 687 17.07 -16.48 -9.85
N PRO A 688 16.77 -15.85 -8.69
CA PRO A 688 15.39 -15.53 -8.33
C PRO A 688 14.73 -14.55 -9.31
N LEU A 689 15.46 -13.63 -9.94
CA LEU A 689 14.90 -12.76 -10.99
C LEU A 689 14.43 -13.60 -12.18
N LEU A 690 15.29 -14.47 -12.70
CA LEU A 690 14.95 -15.33 -13.83
C LEU A 690 13.83 -16.31 -13.47
N ALA A 691 13.87 -16.90 -12.29
CA ALA A 691 12.85 -17.85 -11.83
C ALA A 691 11.49 -17.18 -11.65
N PHE A 692 11.39 -16.00 -11.03
CA PHE A 692 10.11 -15.36 -10.75
C PHE A 692 9.55 -14.55 -11.91
N PHE A 693 10.37 -13.81 -12.65
CA PHE A 693 9.90 -13.07 -13.83
C PHE A 693 9.76 -13.97 -15.05
N GLY A 694 10.64 -14.97 -15.22
CA GLY A 694 10.58 -15.89 -16.36
C GLY A 694 9.36 -16.82 -16.31
N THR A 695 8.89 -17.20 -15.12
CA THR A 695 7.66 -17.99 -14.94
C THR A 695 6.39 -17.15 -14.92
N GLY A 696 6.48 -15.82 -14.93
CA GLY A 696 5.34 -14.91 -14.82
C GLY A 696 4.75 -14.75 -13.42
N ILE A 697 5.42 -15.31 -12.39
CA ILE A 697 5.05 -15.16 -10.97
C ILE A 697 5.13 -13.70 -10.54
N LEU A 698 6.17 -12.99 -10.99
CA LEU A 698 6.29 -11.53 -10.89
C LEU A 698 6.03 -10.89 -12.26
N THR A 699 5.29 -9.79 -12.27
CA THR A 699 4.93 -9.04 -13.49
C THR A 699 5.79 -7.79 -13.65
N LYS A 700 5.70 -7.14 -14.81
CA LYS A 700 6.34 -5.84 -15.05
C LYS A 700 5.97 -4.78 -14.00
N GLU A 701 4.76 -4.83 -13.46
CA GLU A 701 4.33 -3.91 -12.41
C GLU A 701 5.10 -4.15 -11.11
N ASP A 702 5.34 -5.41 -10.74
CA ASP A 702 6.14 -5.75 -9.56
C ASP A 702 7.57 -5.22 -9.68
N PHE A 703 8.17 -5.33 -10.88
CA PHE A 703 9.48 -4.75 -11.17
C PHE A 703 9.51 -3.22 -11.04
N ASN A 704 8.47 -2.54 -11.52
CA ASN A 704 8.34 -1.08 -11.37
C ASN A 704 8.17 -0.65 -9.90
N ASN A 705 7.67 -1.55 -9.05
CA ASN A 705 7.48 -1.31 -7.62
C ASN A 705 8.73 -1.63 -6.77
N PHE A 706 9.83 -2.08 -7.37
CA PHE A 706 11.10 -2.22 -6.66
C PHE A 706 11.57 -0.87 -6.10
N LEU A 707 12.35 -0.91 -5.01
CA LEU A 707 12.88 0.30 -4.37
C LEU A 707 14.05 0.87 -5.19
N TRP A 708 13.78 1.35 -6.41
CA TRP A 708 14.76 1.95 -7.32
C TRP A 708 15.52 3.13 -6.69
N THR A 709 14.85 3.87 -5.80
CA THR A 709 15.48 4.94 -5.02
C THR A 709 16.62 4.43 -4.14
N VAL A 710 16.47 3.24 -3.53
CA VAL A 710 17.50 2.59 -2.70
C VAL A 710 18.63 2.05 -3.58
N ILE A 711 18.30 1.47 -4.74
CA ILE A 711 19.30 0.98 -5.71
C ILE A 711 20.21 2.14 -6.14
N ILE A 712 19.60 3.24 -6.58
CA ILE A 712 20.34 4.45 -7.00
C ILE A 712 21.12 5.06 -5.85
N LEU A 713 20.56 5.06 -4.64
CA LEU A 713 21.24 5.52 -3.43
C LEU A 713 22.52 4.71 -3.17
N ALA A 714 22.44 3.38 -3.23
CA ALA A 714 23.57 2.47 -3.07
C ALA A 714 24.62 2.71 -4.18
N MET A 715 24.22 2.79 -5.45
CA MET A 715 25.15 3.07 -6.56
C MET A 715 25.91 4.39 -6.39
N GLY A 716 25.22 5.47 -6.02
CA GLY A 716 25.89 6.77 -5.76
C GLY A 716 26.79 6.74 -4.53
N GLY A 717 26.45 5.91 -3.54
CA GLY A 717 27.28 5.63 -2.38
C GLY A 717 28.60 4.93 -2.71
N ILE A 718 28.51 3.86 -3.51
CA ILE A 718 29.67 3.12 -4.02
C ILE A 718 30.54 4.05 -4.87
N ALA A 719 29.92 4.85 -5.75
CA ALA A 719 30.61 5.85 -6.55
C ALA A 719 31.36 6.87 -5.68
N LEU A 720 30.73 7.37 -4.60
CA LEU A 720 31.38 8.29 -3.66
C LEU A 720 32.57 7.62 -2.99
N GLY A 721 32.39 6.48 -2.36
CA GLY A 721 33.48 5.83 -1.63
C GLY A 721 34.66 5.47 -2.50
N LYS A 722 34.42 4.95 -3.71
CA LYS A 722 35.49 4.68 -4.68
C LYS A 722 36.19 5.94 -5.18
N ALA A 723 35.48 7.09 -5.23
CA ALA A 723 36.11 8.37 -5.52
C ALA A 723 36.98 8.88 -4.34
N VAL A 724 36.55 8.69 -3.10
CA VAL A 724 37.32 9.05 -1.89
C VAL A 724 38.56 8.15 -1.77
N GLU A 725 38.45 6.86 -2.09
CA GLU A 725 39.57 5.91 -2.19
C GLU A 725 40.54 6.33 -3.31
N SER A 726 40.04 6.48 -4.55
CA SER A 726 40.87 6.79 -5.72
C SER A 726 41.54 8.17 -5.66
N SER A 727 40.95 9.16 -4.99
CA SER A 727 41.54 10.50 -4.86
C SER A 727 42.72 10.57 -3.88
N GLY A 728 42.94 9.53 -3.07
CA GLY A 728 43.93 9.52 -1.98
C GLY A 728 43.50 10.28 -0.73
N LEU A 729 42.27 10.82 -0.70
CA LEU A 729 41.72 11.53 0.46
C LEU A 729 41.59 10.61 1.69
N LEU A 730 41.16 9.36 1.48
CA LEU A 730 41.06 8.36 2.56
C LEU A 730 42.42 8.12 3.23
N HIS A 731 43.51 8.04 2.47
CA HIS A 731 44.84 7.82 3.04
C HIS A 731 45.28 8.97 3.96
N MET A 732 45.03 10.22 3.56
CA MET A 732 45.34 11.40 4.38
C MET A 732 44.54 11.41 5.69
N ILE A 733 43.23 11.17 5.62
CA ILE A 733 42.37 11.10 6.81
C ILE A 733 42.84 9.96 7.73
N ALA A 734 43.16 8.80 7.16
CA ALA A 734 43.60 7.65 7.92
C ALA A 734 44.93 7.87 8.64
N VAL A 735 45.93 8.48 8.01
CA VAL A 735 47.20 8.84 8.67
C VAL A 735 46.95 9.79 9.85
N GLN A 736 46.06 10.77 9.67
CA GLN A 736 45.75 11.72 10.73
C GLN A 736 45.00 11.05 11.88
N VAL A 737 44.01 10.19 11.60
CA VAL A 737 43.29 9.42 12.64
C VAL A 737 44.22 8.41 13.32
N GLN A 738 45.12 7.76 12.56
CA GLN A 738 46.08 6.79 13.09
C GLN A 738 46.96 7.43 14.17
N SER A 739 47.36 8.71 14.01
CA SER A 739 48.13 9.42 15.03
C SER A 739 47.42 9.57 16.38
N TYR A 740 46.07 9.55 16.39
CA TYR A 740 45.26 9.60 17.61
C TYR A 740 44.90 8.21 18.15
N VAL A 741 45.05 7.17 17.33
CA VAL A 741 44.48 5.83 17.58
C VAL A 741 45.56 4.75 17.68
N SER A 742 46.82 5.03 17.32
CA SER A 742 47.93 4.07 17.27
C SER A 742 48.20 3.34 18.58
N ASP A 743 47.90 3.96 19.72
CA ASP A 743 48.11 3.37 21.05
C ASP A 743 46.88 2.61 21.58
N MET A 744 45.78 2.58 20.82
CA MET A 744 44.51 1.96 21.23
C MET A 744 44.41 0.53 20.70
N SER A 745 43.90 -0.38 21.54
CA SER A 745 43.55 -1.74 21.11
C SER A 745 42.39 -1.72 20.09
N ALA A 746 42.33 -2.71 19.19
CA ALA A 746 41.24 -2.85 18.21
C ALA A 746 39.85 -2.83 18.86
N PHE A 747 39.71 -3.39 20.07
CA PHE A 747 38.49 -3.30 20.88
C PHE A 747 38.15 -1.85 21.26
N ALA A 748 39.13 -1.07 21.73
CA ALA A 748 38.91 0.33 22.08
C ALA A 748 38.55 1.18 20.85
N VAL A 749 39.15 0.89 19.69
CA VAL A 749 38.79 1.52 18.42
C VAL A 749 37.35 1.18 18.02
N CYS A 750 36.95 -0.08 18.18
CA CYS A 750 35.58 -0.54 17.95
C CYS A 750 34.59 0.20 18.87
N CYS A 751 34.88 0.33 20.17
CA CYS A 751 34.04 1.11 21.11
C CYS A 751 33.83 2.55 20.64
N VAL A 752 34.90 3.23 20.22
CA VAL A 752 34.83 4.63 19.78
C VAL A 752 33.98 4.75 18.52
N PHE A 753 34.24 3.93 17.50
CA PHE A 753 33.45 3.99 16.26
C PHE A 753 32.00 3.57 16.48
N ALA A 754 31.73 2.51 17.24
CA ALA A 754 30.37 2.07 17.54
C ALA A 754 29.56 3.14 18.27
N SER A 755 30.15 3.80 19.28
CA SER A 755 29.50 4.89 20.02
C SER A 755 29.32 6.15 19.17
N MET A 756 30.28 6.50 18.32
CA MET A 756 30.16 7.60 17.38
C MET A 756 29.04 7.35 16.35
N VAL A 757 29.02 6.17 15.75
CA VAL A 757 27.98 5.75 14.79
C VAL A 757 26.62 5.77 15.45
N LEU A 758 26.51 5.27 16.69
CA LEU A 758 25.26 5.27 17.46
C LEU A 758 24.67 6.69 17.55
N VAL A 759 25.49 7.67 17.91
CA VAL A 759 25.04 9.06 18.05
C VAL A 759 24.65 9.63 16.68
N ILE A 760 25.50 9.50 15.67
CA ILE A 760 25.25 10.09 14.35
C ILE A 760 24.01 9.48 13.67
N ALA A 761 23.91 8.14 13.67
CA ALA A 761 22.79 7.43 13.06
C ALA A 761 21.47 7.57 13.85
N THR A 762 21.50 8.15 15.06
CA THR A 762 20.26 8.51 15.77
C THR A 762 19.60 9.77 15.19
N PHE A 763 20.40 10.70 14.66
CA PHE A 763 19.91 11.98 14.11
C PHE A 763 19.76 11.98 12.59
N ILE A 764 20.43 11.06 11.90
CA ILE A 764 20.45 10.93 10.45
C ILE A 764 19.90 9.55 10.06
N SER A 765 19.36 9.42 8.85
CA SER A 765 18.94 8.11 8.31
C SER A 765 20.08 7.08 8.37
N HIS A 766 19.77 5.85 8.82
CA HIS A 766 20.73 4.74 8.93
C HIS A 766 21.54 4.51 7.65
N THR A 767 20.88 4.55 6.49
CA THR A 767 21.55 4.36 5.19
C THR A 767 22.54 5.47 4.88
N VAL A 768 22.16 6.72 5.18
CA VAL A 768 23.04 7.88 4.97
C VAL A 768 24.23 7.83 5.92
N GLY A 769 24.01 7.48 7.18
CA GLY A 769 25.08 7.28 8.15
C GLY A 769 26.10 6.25 7.67
N ALA A 770 25.63 5.12 7.13
CA ALA A 770 26.48 4.09 6.56
C ALA A 770 27.31 4.59 5.36
N LEU A 771 26.70 5.35 4.45
CA LEU A 771 27.39 5.91 3.28
C LEU A 771 28.55 6.85 3.63
N ILE A 772 28.40 7.60 4.73
CA ILE A 772 29.41 8.57 5.16
C ILE A 772 30.48 7.89 6.00
N ILE A 773 30.09 7.03 6.94
CA ILE A 773 30.99 6.54 7.99
C ILE A 773 31.75 5.28 7.57
N LEU A 774 31.12 4.34 6.86
CA LEU A 774 31.75 3.05 6.54
C LEU A 774 33.04 3.15 5.70
N PRO A 775 33.15 4.02 4.68
CA PRO A 775 34.40 4.18 3.94
C PRO A 775 35.56 4.64 4.83
N ILE A 776 35.26 5.54 5.78
CA ILE A 776 36.24 6.10 6.72
C ILE A 776 36.68 5.00 7.70
N VAL A 777 35.72 4.25 8.26
CA VAL A 777 35.98 3.15 9.18
C VAL A 777 36.82 2.05 8.53
N ALA A 778 36.52 1.69 7.28
CA ALA A 778 37.26 0.69 6.52
C ALA A 778 38.73 1.08 6.35
N GLN A 779 38.99 2.34 5.95
CA GLN A 779 40.35 2.82 5.75
C GLN A 779 41.14 2.89 7.07
N VAL A 780 40.52 3.44 8.12
CA VAL A 780 41.16 3.53 9.44
C VAL A 780 41.50 2.12 9.93
N GLY A 781 40.58 1.17 9.79
CA GLY A 781 40.80 -0.23 10.16
C GLY A 781 41.92 -0.90 9.39
N ALA A 782 42.07 -0.60 8.09
CA ALA A 782 43.15 -1.14 7.26
C ALA A 782 44.54 -0.56 7.60
N THR A 783 44.58 0.60 8.27
CA THR A 783 45.82 1.31 8.62
C THR A 783 46.23 1.05 10.08
N LEU A 784 45.46 0.28 10.86
CA LEU A 784 45.84 -0.09 12.23
C LEU A 784 47.08 -1.00 12.25
N PRO A 785 47.87 -0.99 13.35
CA PRO A 785 49.03 -1.89 13.50
C PRO A 785 48.67 -3.36 13.33
N ASP A 786 47.47 -3.75 13.78
CA ASP A 786 46.83 -5.04 13.50
C ASP A 786 45.55 -4.76 12.70
N PRO A 787 45.55 -4.98 11.38
CA PRO A 787 44.48 -4.52 10.50
C PRO A 787 43.22 -5.38 10.63
N HIS A 788 42.19 -4.82 11.25
CA HIS A 788 40.87 -5.45 11.41
C HIS A 788 39.73 -4.64 10.74
N PRO A 789 39.81 -4.32 9.43
CA PRO A 789 38.80 -3.50 8.76
C PRO A 789 37.43 -4.18 8.72
N ARG A 790 37.37 -5.50 8.52
CA ARG A 790 36.11 -6.27 8.46
C ARG A 790 35.31 -6.15 9.76
N LEU A 791 36.00 -6.33 10.89
CA LEU A 791 35.42 -6.23 12.22
C LEU A 791 34.82 -4.84 12.48
N LEU A 792 35.57 -3.77 12.16
CA LEU A 792 35.12 -2.41 12.40
C LEU A 792 33.97 -2.00 11.47
N VAL A 793 34.04 -2.36 10.19
CA VAL A 793 32.99 -2.08 9.20
C VAL A 793 31.69 -2.80 9.56
N MET A 794 31.74 -4.09 9.89
CA MET A 794 30.58 -4.85 10.34
C MET A 794 29.98 -4.24 11.62
N SER A 795 30.80 -3.92 12.62
CA SER A 795 30.34 -3.29 13.85
C SER A 795 29.63 -1.96 13.60
N ALA A 796 30.21 -1.10 12.75
CA ALA A 796 29.60 0.16 12.36
C ALA A 796 28.29 -0.03 11.57
N ALA A 797 28.21 -1.01 10.68
CA ALA A 797 27.00 -1.30 9.91
C ALA A 797 25.85 -1.79 10.79
N LEU A 798 26.15 -2.71 11.72
CA LEU A 798 25.22 -3.16 12.74
C LEU A 798 24.74 -1.98 13.60
N MET A 799 25.64 -1.09 14.00
CA MET A 799 25.29 0.11 14.79
C MET A 799 24.48 1.15 14.03
N CYS A 800 24.61 1.25 12.71
CA CYS A 800 23.74 2.11 11.92
C CYS A 800 22.27 1.68 12.11
N SER A 801 21.98 0.38 12.04
CA SER A 801 20.64 -0.16 12.31
C SER A 801 20.26 -0.12 13.80
N GLY A 802 21.25 -0.28 14.68
CA GLY A 802 21.10 -0.26 16.15
C GLY A 802 20.79 1.11 16.75
N ALA A 803 20.88 2.19 15.97
CA ALA A 803 20.59 3.55 16.41
C ALA A 803 19.09 3.86 16.33
N MET A 804 18.35 3.50 17.38
CA MET A 804 16.88 3.52 17.40
C MET A 804 16.29 4.60 18.33
N GLY A 805 17.09 5.60 18.71
CA GLY A 805 16.73 6.56 19.76
C GLY A 805 15.63 7.55 19.41
N LEU A 806 15.42 7.84 18.12
CA LEU A 806 14.46 8.84 17.65
C LEU A 806 13.53 8.31 16.56
N PRO A 807 12.31 8.87 16.40
CA PRO A 807 11.39 8.48 15.33
C PRO A 807 11.97 8.66 13.92
N VAL A 808 12.86 9.64 13.75
CA VAL A 808 13.45 10.03 12.45
C VAL A 808 14.62 9.13 12.05
N SER A 809 15.20 8.37 13.00
CA SER A 809 16.40 7.56 12.77
C SER A 809 16.22 6.46 11.70
N GLY A 810 15.05 5.82 11.67
CA GLY A 810 14.78 4.70 10.78
C GLY A 810 13.30 4.55 10.40
N PHE A 811 13.06 3.84 9.30
CA PHE A 811 11.72 3.62 8.76
C PHE A 811 10.76 2.90 9.72
N PRO A 812 11.16 1.85 10.47
CA PRO A 812 10.28 1.25 11.47
C PRO A 812 9.79 2.24 12.53
N ASN A 813 10.70 3.10 12.99
CA ASN A 813 10.40 4.10 14.02
C ASN A 813 9.45 5.18 13.49
N MET A 814 9.65 5.60 12.24
CA MET A 814 8.76 6.55 11.56
C MET A 814 7.36 5.98 11.34
N ASN A 815 7.25 4.72 10.89
CA ASN A 815 5.95 4.07 10.70
C ASN A 815 5.21 3.90 12.04
N ALA A 816 5.92 3.60 13.12
CA ALA A 816 5.34 3.47 14.45
C ALA A 816 4.76 4.78 14.99
N ILE A 817 5.46 5.91 14.86
CA ILE A 817 4.95 7.21 15.35
C ILE A 817 3.73 7.70 14.55
N MET A 818 3.58 7.24 13.30
CA MET A 818 2.44 7.56 12.44
C MET A 818 1.18 6.74 12.73
N MET A 819 1.26 5.72 13.58
CA MET A 819 0.09 4.91 13.93
C MET A 819 -0.92 5.71 14.75
N GLU A 820 -2.17 5.73 14.28
CA GLU A 820 -3.28 6.43 14.91
C GLU A 820 -4.38 5.44 15.36
N ASP A 821 -5.02 5.77 16.47
CA ASP A 821 -6.21 5.07 16.99
C ASP A 821 -7.49 5.45 16.22
N GLU A 822 -8.60 4.76 16.45
CA GLU A 822 -9.91 5.02 15.83
C GLU A 822 -10.43 6.46 16.06
N MET A 823 -9.92 7.13 17.11
CA MET A 823 -10.19 8.53 17.43
C MET A 823 -9.27 9.52 16.71
N GLY A 824 -8.34 9.06 15.86
CA GLY A 824 -7.36 9.88 15.15
C GLY A 824 -6.28 10.48 16.05
N GLN A 825 -5.99 9.83 17.18
CA GLN A 825 -4.91 10.20 18.10
C GLN A 825 -3.72 9.28 17.89
N GLN A 826 -2.50 9.83 17.93
CA GLN A 826 -1.28 9.05 17.77
C GLN A 826 -1.06 8.13 18.97
N TYR A 827 -0.67 6.88 18.72
CA TYR A 827 -0.34 5.92 19.77
C TYR A 827 0.94 6.33 20.54
N LEU A 828 1.94 6.81 19.81
CA LEU A 828 3.29 7.09 20.34
C LEU A 828 3.66 8.55 20.20
N ASN A 829 4.42 9.06 21.17
CA ASN A 829 5.06 10.37 21.12
C ASN A 829 6.59 10.22 21.01
N THR A 830 7.29 11.28 20.60
CA THR A 830 8.77 11.30 20.58
C THR A 830 9.38 10.97 21.96
N GLY A 831 8.70 11.34 23.04
CA GLY A 831 9.11 11.00 24.41
C GLY A 831 9.14 9.49 24.69
N ASP A 832 8.28 8.70 24.03
CA ASP A 832 8.28 7.24 24.17
C ASP A 832 9.53 6.62 23.51
N PHE A 833 9.94 7.15 22.35
CA PHE A 833 11.19 6.76 21.69
C PHE A 833 12.43 7.13 22.50
N LEU A 834 12.46 8.30 23.14
CA LEU A 834 13.57 8.67 24.01
C LEU A 834 13.66 7.75 25.24
N LYS A 835 12.53 7.38 25.83
CA LYS A 835 12.48 6.53 27.03
C LYS A 835 12.92 5.09 26.77
N VAL A 836 12.58 4.51 25.62
CA VAL A 836 12.85 3.09 25.32
C VAL A 836 13.88 2.91 24.22
N GLY A 837 13.81 3.71 23.16
CA GLY A 837 14.71 3.64 22.01
C GLY A 837 16.15 3.96 22.38
N VAL A 838 16.42 5.00 23.19
CA VAL A 838 17.80 5.31 23.60
C VAL A 838 18.41 4.19 24.44
N PRO A 839 17.78 3.69 25.52
CA PRO A 839 18.30 2.51 26.24
C PRO A 839 18.49 1.28 25.35
N SER A 840 17.54 1.00 24.45
CA SER A 840 17.64 -0.10 23.50
C SER A 840 18.86 0.03 22.58
N SER A 841 19.15 1.25 22.13
CA SER A 841 20.30 1.53 21.26
C SER A 841 21.63 1.40 22.00
N VAL A 842 21.68 1.79 23.28
CA VAL A 842 22.86 1.58 24.14
C VAL A 842 23.09 0.09 24.37
N VAL A 843 22.03 -0.68 24.63
CA VAL A 843 22.15 -2.15 24.77
C VAL A 843 22.61 -2.80 23.47
N ALA A 844 22.09 -2.36 22.32
CA ALA A 844 22.56 -2.83 21.02
C ALA A 844 24.06 -2.53 20.84
N CYS A 845 24.50 -1.31 21.20
CA CYS A 845 25.92 -0.93 21.19
C CYS A 845 26.78 -1.84 22.05
N LEU A 846 26.38 -2.07 23.31
CA LEU A 846 27.10 -2.97 24.20
C LEU A 846 27.16 -4.39 23.65
N THR A 847 26.07 -4.89 23.07
CA THR A 847 26.00 -6.26 22.50
C THR A 847 26.90 -6.40 21.28
N VAL A 848 26.90 -5.41 20.37
CA VAL A 848 27.77 -5.39 19.19
C VAL A 848 29.24 -5.33 19.60
N VAL A 849 29.59 -4.43 20.52
CA VAL A 849 30.98 -4.21 20.95
C VAL A 849 31.52 -5.38 21.78
N THR A 850 30.67 -6.11 22.52
CA THR A 850 31.12 -7.24 23.35
C THR A 850 30.99 -8.57 22.62
N LEU A 851 29.76 -9.08 22.48
CA LEU A 851 29.49 -10.35 21.84
C LEU A 851 29.86 -10.31 20.36
N GLY A 852 29.49 -9.25 19.65
CA GLY A 852 29.83 -9.10 18.23
C GLY A 852 31.33 -9.12 18.01
N TYR A 853 32.09 -8.31 18.75
CA TYR A 853 33.56 -8.34 18.72
C TYR A 853 34.10 -9.75 18.97
N GLY A 854 33.65 -10.42 20.03
CA GLY A 854 34.09 -11.78 20.35
C GLY A 854 33.82 -12.79 19.23
N LEU A 855 32.61 -12.77 18.64
CA LEU A 855 32.25 -13.66 17.52
C LEU A 855 33.06 -13.35 16.26
N MET A 856 33.32 -12.08 15.96
CA MET A 856 34.17 -11.68 14.83
C MET A 856 35.62 -12.10 15.04
N SER A 857 36.17 -11.95 16.25
CA SER A 857 37.51 -12.45 16.58
C SER A 857 37.62 -13.97 16.43
N VAL A 858 36.55 -14.74 16.73
CA VAL A 858 36.51 -16.19 16.49
C VAL A 858 36.58 -16.55 15.00
N LEU A 859 36.02 -15.71 14.12
CA LEU A 859 36.16 -15.85 12.67
C LEU A 859 37.53 -15.44 12.14
N GLY A 860 38.42 -14.95 13.01
CA GLY A 860 39.74 -14.43 12.63
C GLY A 860 39.67 -13.07 11.94
N TRP A 861 38.62 -12.28 12.21
CA TRP A 861 38.43 -10.94 11.64
C TRP A 861 39.11 -9.86 12.44
#